data_AF-A0A8J3GQY5-F1
#
_entry.id   AF-A0A8J3GQY5-F1
#
_cell.length_a   1.000
_cell.length_b   1.000
_cell.length_c   1.000
_cell.angle_alpha   90.00
_cell.angle_beta   90.00
_cell.angle_gamma   90.00
#
_symmetry.space_group_name_H-M   'P 1'
#
loop_
_entity.id
_entity.type
_entity.pdbx_description
1 polymer ?
#
loop_
_entity_poly.entity_id
_entity_poly.type
_entity_poly.pdbx_seq_one_letter_code
_entity_poly.pdbx_strand_id
1 'polypeptide(L)'
;MLRVCVALLTVVVLAGGGLAASPPAAAELPKPDPGAVPAVLINEVASASAHSDADSFFELRNWGDTAVDLTGWEVFRCTFAGLRSNAGRTEGDLSGIVLQPGEIVTVSRVGMPGDARFLAGFDVTGFGLYLENPDDEPVDLVGVFPNEPHAMTTECTPEGGNLPNVLDFAQGESWQRVAATGDPARDWVVAPATLGEANATRSLSPASSQVVVSEIASMGPGGSGDDFVELRNDGTSVVDLSGWELFRCTAEGRVRPDTLQLTIPEGTRLDPGERWVAGGPGFTGDADAEYATSLADATSGALLRDADGALVDRVAIAGIRDSACQDPKLPPVLDAVAGESYQRTSSGWVLAPRTPGAANATTDDSVFDTGFAYPGGDGEPDPGVAISEIANDPGPDGLPAGWTPRNFVELGNYGDEPVDIGGWTAYRCTVDGPRAVDPQFRIPGGTMLEPGATFLAALAGTAAAADADVVYDTALSLLGTGVWIADADGERVDSMGVYAQSVFDGANIALSPCTKGLALAVHLPDRLLSETFQRTRFTGVDADDFTVAEATPGEIDLVPWADPTARVPMAPDAIAEVAETEPAVVSGDPVEVIEAWAGSTDGGPLTAERGDDETRLDPSDAGPASDDGYRYPYQRLVLDASGLSPGSRVTWSGHGSGTTELQLSVWTGSSWRLLDADVGDDVVLTGTLENGEIRDGAVSILVQNGPRTQPRIVDERDARLEDPADYDLAIAHITDTQYLSESYPEVYARMVSWIAANAATRRIEFATHTGDMVENWVDPEQTEERARREYELASDIQAILDDAGVPNSVLPGNHDNKRGADNSLFNEYFGPDRYAEMPEYGGSIAPGDNRANFSTFAAGGARFLMLSLPYAYGEEEMAWAEQVVTSHPDHNVVISTHEHVMPLTLEGTAHRAGSNRWTSRGDELWERVIAPNRNVVVVLSGHFHGLGLLRTEDAGGIPGHDVVEILADYQEYRTHTGERATGFQRMLQLDLAGGVIAVDTFSLRLEESYGLDYDYRQFVPDTGSPVTPSNVRPWRIVESGLQNRYTEADDEFLAQVAFQYEKSVETVSVVADRPIAVAQSRLRTGML
;
A
#
# COMPACT_ATOMS: atom_id res chain seq x y z
N MET A 1 -64.02 33.26 -13.64
CA MET A 1 -63.44 34.10 -12.56
C MET A 1 -64.15 33.72 -11.27
N LEU A 2 -63.49 33.27 -10.19
CA LEU A 2 -62.05 33.25 -9.94
C LEU A 2 -61.67 32.03 -9.05
N ARG A 3 -60.45 31.50 -9.25
CA ARG A 3 -59.73 30.48 -8.45
C ARG A 3 -60.26 29.04 -8.49
N VAL A 4 -59.35 28.13 -8.79
CA VAL A 4 -59.52 26.67 -8.95
C VAL A 4 -58.45 25.99 -8.09
N CYS A 5 -58.86 24.91 -7.42
CA CYS A 5 -58.21 23.65 -6.99
C CYS A 5 -56.65 23.53 -7.04
N VAL A 6 -55.99 22.70 -6.21
CA VAL A 6 -56.27 21.26 -6.02
C VAL A 6 -56.13 20.78 -4.57
N ALA A 7 -57.02 19.84 -4.21
CA ALA A 7 -56.82 18.87 -3.14
C ALA A 7 -57.12 17.46 -3.70
N LEU A 8 -56.44 16.46 -3.13
CA LEU A 8 -56.49 15.00 -3.37
C LEU A 8 -57.55 14.43 -4.33
N LEU A 9 -57.10 13.57 -5.25
CA LEU A 9 -57.75 12.27 -5.44
C LEU A 9 -56.74 11.17 -5.82
N THR A 10 -56.96 9.98 -5.26
CA THR A 10 -56.16 8.77 -5.40
C THR A 10 -56.22 8.17 -6.81
N VAL A 11 -55.09 7.67 -7.32
CA VAL A 11 -55.07 6.68 -8.41
C VAL A 11 -54.34 5.43 -7.91
N VAL A 12 -55.03 4.29 -7.98
CA VAL A 12 -54.46 2.97 -7.71
C VAL A 12 -53.64 2.54 -8.92
N VAL A 13 -52.36 2.27 -8.72
CA VAL A 13 -51.53 1.51 -9.68
C VAL A 13 -51.35 0.10 -9.12
N LEU A 14 -51.57 -0.90 -9.95
CA LEU A 14 -51.52 -2.31 -9.53
C LEU A 14 -50.08 -2.74 -9.26
N ALA A 15 -49.91 -3.55 -8.21
CA ALA A 15 -48.68 -4.31 -8.01
C ALA A 15 -48.50 -5.34 -9.13
N GLY A 16 -47.56 -5.07 -10.04
CA GLY A 16 -46.89 -6.08 -10.84
C GLY A 16 -45.54 -6.34 -10.19
N GLY A 17 -45.30 -7.54 -9.68
CA GLY A 17 -44.04 -7.87 -9.02
C GLY A 17 -42.89 -7.94 -10.02
N GLY A 18 -42.05 -6.91 -10.04
CA GLY A 18 -40.65 -7.08 -10.41
C GLY A 18 -39.96 -7.81 -9.25
N LEU A 19 -39.32 -8.95 -9.54
CA LEU A 19 -38.42 -9.59 -8.61
C LEU A 19 -37.19 -8.70 -8.49
N ALA A 20 -37.16 -7.83 -7.47
CA ALA A 20 -35.90 -7.33 -6.96
C ALA A 20 -35.13 -8.55 -6.48
N ALA A 21 -34.00 -8.85 -7.13
CA ALA A 21 -33.00 -9.70 -6.51
C ALA A 21 -32.67 -9.04 -5.16
N SER A 22 -32.75 -9.81 -4.08
CA SER A 22 -32.22 -9.31 -2.81
C SER A 22 -30.72 -9.08 -3.02
N PRO A 23 -30.15 -8.00 -2.47
CA PRO A 23 -28.72 -7.79 -2.59
C PRO A 23 -28.00 -9.05 -2.07
N PRO A 24 -27.00 -9.59 -2.79
CA PRO A 24 -26.06 -10.49 -2.15
C PRO A 24 -25.40 -9.71 -1.01
N ALA A 25 -25.11 -10.38 0.10
CA ALA A 25 -24.27 -9.78 1.13
C ALA A 25 -22.89 -9.51 0.52
N ALA A 26 -22.23 -8.41 0.91
CA ALA A 26 -20.84 -8.18 0.56
C ALA A 26 -20.01 -9.38 1.03
N ALA A 27 -19.21 -9.99 0.15
CA ALA A 27 -18.26 -10.98 0.61
C ALA A 27 -17.04 -10.25 1.19
N GLU A 28 -16.94 -10.31 2.52
CA GLU A 28 -15.65 -10.64 3.12
C GLU A 28 -15.27 -12.07 2.66
N LEU A 29 -13.98 -12.45 2.79
CA LEU A 29 -13.62 -13.87 2.79
C LEU A 29 -14.61 -14.63 3.67
N PRO A 30 -15.21 -15.75 3.22
CA PRO A 30 -16.41 -16.30 3.84
C PRO A 30 -16.15 -16.67 5.30
N LYS A 31 -16.54 -15.82 6.25
CA LYS A 31 -16.43 -16.17 7.67
C LYS A 31 -17.43 -17.29 7.97
N PRO A 32 -17.12 -18.23 8.89
CA PRO A 32 -18.05 -19.31 9.23
C PRO A 32 -19.42 -18.76 9.64
N ASP A 33 -20.51 -19.28 9.06
CA ASP A 33 -21.88 -18.84 9.39
C ASP A 33 -22.12 -19.05 10.90
N PRO A 34 -22.34 -17.99 11.70
CA PRO A 34 -22.56 -18.11 13.15
C PRO A 34 -23.89 -18.82 13.49
N GLY A 35 -24.75 -19.06 12.51
CA GLY A 35 -25.95 -19.90 12.60
C GLY A 35 -25.76 -21.37 12.22
N ALA A 36 -24.66 -21.73 11.56
CA ALA A 36 -24.27 -23.11 11.35
C ALA A 36 -23.62 -23.68 12.62
N VAL A 37 -23.72 -25.00 12.81
CA VAL A 37 -22.91 -25.71 13.81
C VAL A 37 -21.92 -26.58 13.05
N PRO A 38 -20.68 -26.13 12.84
CA PRO A 38 -19.65 -26.97 12.27
C PRO A 38 -19.46 -28.22 13.12
N ALA A 39 -19.28 -29.37 12.46
CA ALA A 39 -19.13 -30.62 13.19
C ALA A 39 -17.81 -30.68 13.99
N VAL A 40 -16.78 -29.93 13.59
CA VAL A 40 -15.47 -29.85 14.25
C VAL A 40 -15.12 -28.38 14.48
N LEU A 41 -14.63 -28.06 15.68
CA LEU A 41 -14.20 -26.72 16.08
C LEU A 41 -12.85 -26.80 16.83
N ILE A 42 -12.10 -25.71 16.81
CA ILE A 42 -10.92 -25.48 17.63
C ILE A 42 -11.36 -25.40 19.10
N ASN A 43 -10.77 -26.22 19.97
CA ASN A 43 -11.32 -26.55 21.29
C ASN A 43 -10.52 -25.96 22.46
N GLU A 44 -9.19 -25.99 22.39
CA GLU A 44 -8.28 -25.45 23.40
C GLU A 44 -7.02 -24.95 22.68
N VAL A 45 -6.45 -23.82 23.11
CA VAL A 45 -5.22 -23.24 22.53
C VAL A 45 -4.30 -22.63 23.60
N ALA A 46 -2.98 -22.79 23.43
CA ALA A 46 -1.97 -22.05 24.18
C ALA A 46 -0.67 -21.90 23.38
N SER A 47 0.02 -20.76 23.55
CA SER A 47 1.31 -20.48 22.92
C SER A 47 2.53 -20.85 23.77
N ALA A 48 2.40 -20.89 25.10
CA ALA A 48 3.45 -21.24 26.05
C ALA A 48 2.92 -22.09 27.24
N SER A 49 3.84 -22.58 28.07
CA SER A 49 3.53 -23.23 29.36
C SER A 49 4.39 -22.69 30.50
N ALA A 50 4.09 -23.10 31.75
CA ALA A 50 4.92 -22.84 32.93
C ALA A 50 6.39 -23.30 32.81
N HIS A 51 6.69 -24.17 31.84
CA HIS A 51 8.02 -24.74 31.61
C HIS A 51 8.78 -24.07 30.46
N SER A 52 8.08 -23.56 29.44
CA SER A 52 8.72 -22.99 28.25
C SER A 52 7.78 -22.13 27.40
N ASP A 53 8.34 -21.05 26.85
CA ASP A 53 7.77 -20.30 25.71
C ASP A 53 7.75 -21.11 24.41
N ALA A 54 8.45 -22.24 24.38
CA ALA A 54 8.42 -23.15 23.26
C ALA A 54 7.15 -24.01 23.23
N ASP A 55 6.45 -24.17 24.35
CA ASP A 55 5.39 -25.16 24.53
C ASP A 55 4.06 -24.64 23.99
N SER A 56 3.74 -24.95 22.73
CA SER A 56 2.48 -24.55 22.09
C SER A 56 1.66 -25.77 21.67
N PHE A 57 0.33 -25.66 21.75
CA PHE A 57 -0.60 -26.68 21.25
C PHE A 57 -1.95 -26.07 20.90
N PHE A 58 -2.71 -26.81 20.10
CA PHE A 58 -4.14 -26.60 19.90
C PHE A 58 -4.87 -27.93 19.91
N GLU A 59 -6.18 -27.87 20.04
CA GLU A 59 -7.04 -29.05 19.96
C GLU A 59 -8.18 -28.85 18.97
N LEU A 60 -8.60 -29.93 18.31
CA LEU A 60 -9.85 -29.97 17.56
C LEU A 60 -10.81 -30.92 18.27
N ARG A 61 -12.08 -30.54 18.35
CA ARG A 61 -13.13 -31.35 18.95
C ARG A 61 -14.31 -31.50 18.01
N ASN A 62 -14.89 -32.69 17.97
CA ASN A 62 -16.16 -32.91 17.27
C ASN A 62 -17.34 -32.47 18.17
N TRP A 63 -18.01 -31.38 17.80
CA TRP A 63 -19.20 -30.84 18.47
C TRP A 63 -20.52 -31.37 17.86
N GLY A 64 -20.46 -32.07 16.74
CA GLY A 64 -21.60 -32.69 16.07
C GLY A 64 -22.02 -34.05 16.68
N ASP A 65 -22.98 -34.71 16.02
CA ASP A 65 -23.53 -36.03 16.41
C ASP A 65 -23.10 -37.19 15.48
N THR A 66 -22.30 -36.90 14.46
CA THR A 66 -21.70 -37.88 13.53
C THR A 66 -20.18 -37.85 13.57
N ALA A 67 -19.53 -38.99 13.31
CA ALA A 67 -18.07 -39.04 13.18
C ALA A 67 -17.59 -38.29 11.91
N VAL A 68 -16.44 -37.61 12.02
CA VAL A 68 -15.83 -36.82 10.94
C VAL A 68 -14.42 -37.36 10.66
N ASP A 69 -14.11 -37.58 9.39
CA ASP A 69 -12.76 -37.92 8.92
C ASP A 69 -12.02 -36.61 8.58
N LEU A 70 -10.87 -36.37 9.22
CA LEU A 70 -10.08 -35.16 9.04
C LEU A 70 -9.08 -35.27 7.87
N THR A 71 -9.13 -36.34 7.08
CA THR A 71 -8.28 -36.49 5.89
C THR A 71 -8.56 -35.38 4.88
N GLY A 72 -7.54 -34.56 4.58
CA GLY A 72 -7.65 -33.42 3.68
C GLY A 72 -8.10 -32.12 4.34
N TRP A 73 -8.37 -32.10 5.65
CA TRP A 73 -8.55 -30.86 6.40
C TRP A 73 -7.20 -30.21 6.67
N GLU A 74 -7.16 -28.88 6.66
CA GLU A 74 -5.94 -28.12 6.94
C GLU A 74 -6.15 -27.11 8.07
N VAL A 75 -5.13 -26.94 8.91
CA VAL A 75 -5.07 -25.88 9.93
C VAL A 75 -3.92 -24.95 9.58
N PHE A 76 -4.24 -23.68 9.35
CA PHE A 76 -3.26 -22.64 9.09
C PHE A 76 -3.04 -21.80 10.34
N ARG A 77 -1.88 -21.16 10.42
CA ARG A 77 -1.47 -20.35 11.57
C ARG A 77 -1.20 -18.92 11.14
N CYS A 78 -1.97 -17.98 11.68
CA CYS A 78 -1.60 -16.58 11.64
C CYS A 78 -0.40 -16.31 12.55
N THR A 79 0.56 -15.57 12.02
CA THR A 79 1.77 -15.11 12.73
C THR A 79 1.44 -14.02 13.76
N PHE A 80 2.44 -13.52 14.50
CA PHE A 80 2.26 -12.39 15.42
C PHE A 80 1.75 -11.12 14.73
N ALA A 81 2.04 -10.95 13.44
CA ALA A 81 1.55 -9.84 12.61
C ALA A 81 0.14 -10.10 12.01
N GLY A 82 -0.54 -11.17 12.45
CA GLY A 82 -1.88 -11.52 11.97
C GLY A 82 -1.93 -12.24 10.61
N LEU A 83 -0.81 -12.44 9.94
CA LEU A 83 -0.78 -12.95 8.56
C LEU A 83 -0.70 -14.48 8.49
N ARG A 84 -1.46 -15.11 7.59
CA ARG A 84 -1.41 -16.56 7.32
C ARG A 84 0.02 -17.00 7.02
N SER A 85 0.53 -17.92 7.81
CA SER A 85 1.72 -18.69 7.43
C SER A 85 1.32 -20.07 6.90
N ASN A 86 2.20 -20.67 6.11
CA ASN A 86 2.12 -22.08 5.73
C ASN A 86 0.93 -22.44 4.80
N ALA A 87 0.58 -21.59 3.82
CA ALA A 87 -0.35 -21.98 2.74
C ALA A 87 0.09 -23.31 2.07
N GLY A 88 -0.86 -24.24 1.89
CA GLY A 88 -0.60 -25.62 1.45
C GLY A 88 0.24 -26.49 2.41
N ARG A 89 0.31 -26.14 3.70
CA ARG A 89 1.03 -26.88 4.75
C ARG A 89 0.35 -26.77 6.12
N THR A 90 -0.70 -27.57 6.33
CA THR A 90 -1.36 -27.74 7.63
C THR A 90 -0.41 -27.89 8.84
N GLU A 91 -0.76 -27.26 9.96
CA GLU A 91 -0.12 -27.37 11.28
C GLU A 91 -0.36 -28.74 11.92
N GLY A 92 0.24 -29.78 11.33
CA GLY A 92 0.10 -31.16 11.75
C GLY A 92 -0.69 -32.01 10.76
N ASP A 93 -0.23 -33.26 10.56
CA ASP A 93 -0.89 -34.22 9.67
C ASP A 93 -2.15 -34.79 10.35
N LEU A 94 -3.32 -34.42 9.83
CA LEU A 94 -4.63 -34.90 10.28
C LEU A 94 -5.10 -36.16 9.51
N SER A 95 -4.31 -36.67 8.57
CA SER A 95 -4.71 -37.77 7.67
C SER A 95 -5.05 -39.06 8.42
N GLY A 96 -6.25 -39.57 8.18
CA GLY A 96 -6.76 -40.80 8.79
C GLY A 96 -7.19 -40.68 10.26
N ILE A 97 -7.25 -39.46 10.81
CA ILE A 97 -7.87 -39.19 12.11
C ILE A 97 -9.38 -39.09 11.92
N VAL A 98 -10.15 -39.92 12.64
CA VAL A 98 -11.61 -39.97 12.56
C VAL A 98 -12.23 -39.65 13.92
N LEU A 99 -12.53 -38.37 14.15
CA LEU A 99 -13.12 -37.88 15.40
C LEU A 99 -14.57 -38.36 15.56
N GLN A 100 -14.83 -39.16 16.60
CA GLN A 100 -16.18 -39.49 17.05
C GLN A 100 -16.88 -38.29 17.72
N PRO A 101 -18.21 -38.26 17.82
CA PRO A 101 -18.95 -37.21 18.53
C PRO A 101 -18.43 -36.97 19.96
N GLY A 102 -17.99 -35.74 20.23
CA GLY A 102 -17.39 -35.33 21.50
C GLY A 102 -15.93 -35.72 21.72
N GLU A 103 -15.29 -36.43 20.78
CA GLU A 103 -13.87 -36.76 20.82
C GLU A 103 -13.00 -35.53 20.52
N ILE A 104 -11.79 -35.54 21.08
CA ILE A 104 -10.78 -34.49 21.00
C ILE A 104 -9.53 -35.10 20.36
N VAL A 105 -8.85 -34.33 19.50
CA VAL A 105 -7.49 -34.61 19.03
C VAL A 105 -6.59 -33.45 19.45
N THR A 106 -5.48 -33.76 20.13
CA THR A 106 -4.51 -32.76 20.57
C THR A 106 -3.37 -32.66 19.56
N VAL A 107 -3.11 -31.46 19.05
CA VAL A 107 -2.03 -31.20 18.10
C VAL A 107 -1.01 -30.28 18.75
N SER A 108 0.21 -30.76 18.94
CA SER A 108 1.20 -30.09 19.79
C SER A 108 2.52 -29.85 19.06
N ARG A 109 3.35 -28.95 19.60
CA ARG A 109 4.74 -28.87 19.15
C ARG A 109 5.48 -30.18 19.43
N VAL A 110 6.44 -30.54 18.57
CA VAL A 110 7.43 -31.59 18.84
C VAL A 110 8.16 -31.32 20.16
N GLY A 111 8.00 -32.23 21.11
CA GLY A 111 8.46 -32.10 22.50
C GLY A 111 7.33 -32.32 23.51
N MET A 112 6.09 -32.02 23.13
CA MET A 112 4.90 -32.12 23.99
C MET A 112 4.06 -33.40 23.74
N PRO A 113 3.18 -33.76 24.69
CA PRO A 113 2.10 -34.75 24.49
C PRO A 113 1.07 -34.28 23.48
N GLY A 114 0.39 -35.24 22.83
CA GLY A 114 -0.61 -35.02 21.79
C GLY A 114 -0.63 -36.16 20.76
N ASP A 115 -1.48 -36.07 19.76
CA ASP A 115 -1.72 -37.09 18.73
C ASP A 115 -1.00 -36.76 17.40
N ALA A 116 -1.15 -35.53 16.92
CA ALA A 116 -0.42 -34.99 15.75
C ALA A 116 0.64 -33.96 16.18
N ARG A 117 1.54 -33.54 15.28
CA ARG A 117 2.67 -32.64 15.61
C ARG A 117 2.99 -31.58 14.57
N PHE A 118 3.32 -30.37 15.06
CA PHE A 118 3.97 -29.31 14.29
C PHE A 118 5.37 -28.96 14.86
N LEU A 119 6.16 -28.21 14.09
CA LEU A 119 7.59 -27.96 14.39
C LEU A 119 7.86 -26.62 15.11
N ALA A 120 7.24 -25.54 14.65
CA ALA A 120 7.44 -24.20 15.16
C ALA A 120 6.42 -23.88 16.26
N GLY A 121 6.87 -23.33 17.39
CA GLY A 121 5.93 -22.82 18.39
C GLY A 121 5.05 -21.71 17.82
N PHE A 122 3.91 -21.48 18.46
CA PHE A 122 3.13 -20.27 18.25
C PHE A 122 3.92 -19.09 18.83
N ASP A 123 3.76 -17.91 18.24
CA ASP A 123 4.43 -16.73 18.81
C ASP A 123 3.73 -16.36 20.12
N VAL A 124 4.52 -16.16 21.17
CA VAL A 124 3.98 -15.86 22.49
C VAL A 124 3.38 -14.45 22.57
N THR A 125 3.68 -13.57 21.61
CA THR A 125 3.16 -12.18 21.55
C THR A 125 1.82 -12.05 20.84
N GLY A 126 1.50 -12.99 19.95
CA GLY A 126 0.18 -13.16 19.35
C GLY A 126 0.19 -14.27 18.31
N PHE A 127 -0.91 -14.97 18.12
CA PHE A 127 -1.06 -15.98 17.07
C PHE A 127 -2.53 -16.19 16.73
N GLY A 128 -2.82 -16.71 15.54
CA GLY A 128 -4.16 -17.18 15.20
C GLY A 128 -4.14 -18.54 14.54
N LEU A 129 -5.30 -19.17 14.46
CA LEU A 129 -5.53 -20.43 13.76
C LEU A 129 -6.77 -20.30 12.86
N TYR A 130 -6.70 -20.90 11.68
CA TYR A 130 -7.74 -20.92 10.66
C TYR A 130 -7.92 -22.36 10.18
N LEU A 131 -9.12 -22.92 10.30
CA LEU A 131 -9.45 -24.32 10.00
C LEU A 131 -10.24 -24.41 8.69
N GLU A 132 -9.74 -25.15 7.70
CA GLU A 132 -10.40 -25.41 6.42
C GLU A 132 -10.78 -26.89 6.27
N ASN A 133 -11.87 -27.13 5.54
CA ASN A 133 -12.28 -28.47 5.11
C ASN A 133 -11.63 -28.85 3.75
N PRO A 134 -11.78 -30.10 3.26
CA PRO A 134 -11.15 -30.55 2.01
C PRO A 134 -11.73 -29.95 0.71
N ASP A 135 -12.74 -29.09 0.81
CA ASP A 135 -13.36 -28.34 -0.29
C ASP A 135 -12.95 -26.84 -0.23
N ASP A 136 -11.88 -26.53 0.52
CA ASP A 136 -11.33 -25.18 0.79
C ASP A 136 -12.29 -24.22 1.52
N GLU A 137 -13.36 -24.74 2.15
CA GLU A 137 -14.30 -23.92 2.92
C GLU A 137 -13.81 -23.71 4.38
N PRO A 138 -13.81 -22.47 4.90
CA PRO A 138 -13.51 -22.20 6.31
C PRO A 138 -14.56 -22.74 7.27
N VAL A 139 -14.09 -23.32 8.38
CA VAL A 139 -14.90 -24.05 9.36
C VAL A 139 -14.92 -23.35 10.72
N ASP A 140 -13.75 -22.92 11.20
CA ASP A 140 -13.58 -22.24 12.49
C ASP A 140 -12.27 -21.45 12.48
N LEU A 141 -12.21 -20.39 13.28
CA LEU A 141 -11.02 -19.56 13.39
C LEU A 141 -10.94 -18.92 14.79
N VAL A 142 -9.70 -18.67 15.24
CA VAL A 142 -9.44 -18.05 16.53
C VAL A 142 -8.15 -17.23 16.47
N GLY A 143 -8.24 -15.94 16.81
CA GLY A 143 -7.10 -15.07 17.03
C GLY A 143 -6.85 -14.90 18.53
N VAL A 144 -5.58 -14.98 18.94
CA VAL A 144 -5.08 -14.62 20.27
C VAL A 144 -4.17 -13.40 20.09
N PHE A 145 -4.77 -12.22 20.11
CA PHE A 145 -4.16 -10.95 19.68
C PHE A 145 -4.68 -9.76 20.51
N PRO A 146 -3.98 -8.62 20.52
CA PRO A 146 -4.46 -7.39 21.14
C PRO A 146 -5.85 -6.96 20.68
N ASN A 147 -6.66 -6.54 21.65
CA ASN A 147 -7.99 -5.93 21.45
C ASN A 147 -8.04 -4.44 21.84
N GLU A 148 -7.04 -3.94 22.57
CA GLU A 148 -6.99 -2.60 23.16
C GLU A 148 -5.60 -1.98 22.92
N PRO A 149 -5.45 -0.66 22.71
CA PRO A 149 -6.53 0.32 22.50
C PRO A 149 -7.27 0.12 21.17
N HIS A 150 -6.73 -0.70 20.27
CA HIS A 150 -7.34 -1.09 18.99
C HIS A 150 -7.21 -2.61 18.82
N ALA A 151 -8.14 -3.22 18.08
CA ALA A 151 -8.11 -4.65 17.81
C ALA A 151 -7.28 -4.97 16.58
N MET A 152 -6.37 -5.95 16.69
CA MET A 152 -5.67 -6.48 15.53
C MET A 152 -6.67 -7.15 14.58
N THR A 153 -6.76 -6.67 13.33
CA THR A 153 -7.79 -7.11 12.37
C THR A 153 -7.17 -7.97 11.28
N THR A 154 -7.48 -9.27 11.29
CA THR A 154 -6.76 -10.32 10.55
C THR A 154 -7.72 -11.36 9.96
N GLU A 155 -7.27 -12.16 8.99
CA GLU A 155 -8.03 -13.31 8.49
C GLU A 155 -8.33 -14.38 9.56
N CYS A 156 -7.51 -14.50 10.62
CA CYS A 156 -7.83 -15.36 11.78
C CYS A 156 -8.74 -14.68 12.83
N THR A 157 -9.25 -13.47 12.57
CA THR A 157 -10.08 -12.71 13.53
C THR A 157 -11.56 -13.07 13.37
N PRO A 158 -12.21 -13.64 14.41
CA PRO A 158 -13.66 -13.84 14.46
C PRO A 158 -14.45 -12.55 14.26
N GLU A 159 -15.70 -12.65 13.77
CA GLU A 159 -16.65 -11.52 13.74
C GLU A 159 -16.82 -10.89 15.13
N GLY A 160 -16.69 -11.69 16.20
CA GLY A 160 -16.69 -11.23 17.59
C GLY A 160 -15.37 -10.69 18.16
N GLY A 161 -14.33 -10.48 17.35
CA GLY A 161 -13.01 -9.99 17.79
C GLY A 161 -12.06 -11.09 18.28
N ASN A 162 -10.91 -10.73 18.86
CA ASN A 162 -9.89 -11.69 19.29
C ASN A 162 -10.05 -12.14 20.75
N LEU A 163 -9.44 -13.28 21.10
CA LEU A 163 -9.09 -13.59 22.48
C LEU A 163 -7.89 -12.72 22.91
N PRO A 164 -7.92 -12.04 24.06
CA PRO A 164 -6.80 -11.24 24.50
C PRO A 164 -5.62 -12.14 24.94
N ASN A 165 -4.39 -11.70 24.71
CA ASN A 165 -3.17 -12.49 25.01
C ASN A 165 -2.73 -12.32 26.48
N VAL A 166 -3.57 -12.79 27.40
CA VAL A 166 -3.51 -12.52 28.85
C VAL A 166 -3.34 -13.77 29.73
N LEU A 167 -2.89 -14.89 29.14
CA LEU A 167 -2.75 -16.18 29.85
C LEU A 167 -1.65 -16.14 30.93
N ASP A 168 -1.98 -16.61 32.13
CA ASP A 168 -1.02 -16.76 33.22
C ASP A 168 -0.25 -18.08 33.07
N PHE A 169 0.87 -18.04 32.33
CA PHE A 169 1.69 -19.22 32.10
C PHE A 169 2.30 -19.78 33.39
N ALA A 170 2.44 -19.02 34.48
CA ALA A 170 2.88 -19.57 35.76
C ALA A 170 1.84 -20.50 36.42
N GLN A 171 0.56 -20.35 36.09
CA GLN A 171 -0.51 -21.31 36.45
C GLN A 171 -0.76 -22.38 35.37
N GLY A 172 -0.04 -22.31 34.23
CA GLY A 172 -0.22 -23.22 33.10
C GLY A 172 -1.56 -23.02 32.39
N GLU A 173 -2.02 -21.78 32.29
CA GLU A 173 -3.31 -21.45 31.66
C GLU A 173 -3.31 -21.60 30.13
N SER A 174 -4.51 -21.82 29.61
CA SER A 174 -4.87 -21.95 28.21
C SER A 174 -6.23 -21.29 27.98
N TRP A 175 -6.53 -20.98 26.72
CA TRP A 175 -7.88 -20.63 26.30
C TRP A 175 -8.66 -21.90 25.98
N GLN A 176 -9.82 -22.10 26.61
CA GLN A 176 -10.65 -23.29 26.47
C GLN A 176 -12.07 -22.93 26.01
N ARG A 177 -12.56 -23.53 24.92
CA ARG A 177 -13.89 -23.29 24.36
C ARG A 177 -14.97 -23.98 25.21
N VAL A 178 -15.98 -23.22 25.62
CA VAL A 178 -17.15 -23.66 26.41
C VAL A 178 -18.47 -23.56 25.63
N ALA A 179 -18.52 -22.76 24.57
CA ALA A 179 -19.68 -22.62 23.69
C ALA A 179 -19.26 -22.38 22.23
N ALA A 180 -20.23 -22.43 21.32
CA ALA A 180 -20.05 -22.20 19.89
C ALA A 180 -21.19 -21.27 19.41
N THR A 181 -21.00 -19.98 19.62
CA THR A 181 -21.96 -18.90 19.35
C THR A 181 -21.40 -17.80 18.46
N GLY A 182 -20.17 -17.95 17.96
CA GLY A 182 -19.47 -17.02 17.06
C GLY A 182 -18.81 -15.84 17.77
N ASP A 183 -18.95 -15.74 19.09
CA ASP A 183 -18.51 -14.61 19.92
C ASP A 183 -17.48 -15.12 20.93
N PRO A 184 -16.18 -14.81 20.75
CA PRO A 184 -15.14 -15.36 21.59
C PRO A 184 -15.26 -15.03 23.08
N ALA A 185 -15.84 -13.86 23.42
CA ALA A 185 -16.08 -13.46 24.80
C ALA A 185 -17.18 -14.28 25.50
N ARG A 186 -18.03 -14.97 24.74
CA ARG A 186 -19.02 -15.95 25.23
C ARG A 186 -18.57 -17.40 25.06
N ASP A 187 -17.74 -17.65 24.06
CA ASP A 187 -17.35 -19.00 23.65
C ASP A 187 -16.14 -19.55 24.39
N TRP A 188 -15.28 -18.71 24.97
CA TRP A 188 -14.02 -19.14 25.59
C TRP A 188 -13.85 -18.71 27.06
N VAL A 189 -13.07 -19.48 27.81
CA VAL A 189 -12.66 -19.17 29.18
C VAL A 189 -11.16 -19.43 29.36
N VAL A 190 -10.52 -18.69 30.25
CA VAL A 190 -9.14 -18.98 30.68
C VAL A 190 -9.15 -20.00 31.82
N ALA A 191 -8.40 -21.09 31.69
CA ALA A 191 -8.24 -22.10 32.75
C ALA A 191 -6.92 -22.89 32.60
N PRO A 192 -6.43 -23.58 33.65
CA PRO A 192 -5.29 -24.49 33.55
C PRO A 192 -5.50 -25.57 32.47
N ALA A 193 -4.47 -25.81 31.67
CA ALA A 193 -4.56 -26.58 30.43
C ALA A 193 -5.02 -28.05 30.61
N THR A 194 -5.84 -28.54 29.69
CA THR A 194 -6.56 -29.83 29.75
C THR A 194 -6.22 -30.80 28.61
N LEU A 195 -4.98 -30.77 28.09
CA LEU A 195 -4.49 -31.59 26.96
C LEU A 195 -5.06 -33.03 26.92
N GLY A 196 -5.92 -33.29 25.93
CA GLY A 196 -6.54 -34.59 25.64
C GLY A 196 -7.72 -34.97 26.54
N GLU A 197 -8.16 -34.06 27.41
CA GLU A 197 -9.25 -34.23 28.37
C GLU A 197 -10.35 -33.17 28.13
N ALA A 198 -11.45 -33.23 28.88
CA ALA A 198 -12.54 -32.28 28.70
C ALA A 198 -12.24 -30.90 29.32
N ASN A 199 -12.39 -29.84 28.52
CA ASN A 199 -12.30 -28.43 28.92
C ASN A 199 -13.00 -28.11 30.24
N ALA A 200 -12.42 -27.17 30.98
CA ALA A 200 -13.09 -26.47 32.06
C ALA A 200 -14.35 -25.75 31.56
N THR A 201 -15.37 -25.66 32.40
CA THR A 201 -16.67 -25.01 32.07
C THR A 201 -16.75 -23.55 32.52
N ARG A 202 -15.68 -23.04 33.14
CA ARG A 202 -15.54 -21.68 33.68
C ARG A 202 -14.09 -21.44 34.10
N SER A 203 -13.68 -20.17 34.14
CA SER A 203 -12.40 -19.76 34.71
C SER A 203 -12.29 -20.01 36.21
N LEU A 204 -11.04 -19.98 36.69
CA LEU A 204 -10.74 -19.93 38.13
C LEU A 204 -11.40 -18.70 38.76
N SER A 205 -11.86 -18.84 40.00
CA SER A 205 -12.48 -17.73 40.73
C SER A 205 -11.39 -16.89 41.40
N PRO A 206 -11.39 -15.55 41.25
CA PRO A 206 -10.51 -14.67 42.01
C PRO A 206 -10.69 -14.85 43.53
N ALA A 207 -9.66 -14.47 44.27
CA ALA A 207 -9.67 -14.43 45.72
C ALA A 207 -10.79 -13.51 46.24
N SER A 208 -11.43 -13.89 47.35
CA SER A 208 -12.46 -13.07 48.01
C SER A 208 -11.80 -11.95 48.85
N SER A 209 -11.00 -11.11 48.21
CA SER A 209 -10.23 -10.02 48.80
C SER A 209 -10.83 -8.66 48.48
N GLN A 210 -10.42 -7.63 49.23
CA GLN A 210 -10.63 -6.20 48.92
C GLN A 210 -9.29 -5.44 48.97
N VAL A 211 -8.17 -6.16 48.92
CA VAL A 211 -6.84 -5.59 48.69
C VAL A 211 -6.67 -5.39 47.20
N VAL A 212 -6.25 -4.20 46.81
CA VAL A 212 -6.00 -3.81 45.41
C VAL A 212 -4.59 -3.27 45.26
N VAL A 213 -4.03 -3.35 44.05
CA VAL A 213 -2.94 -2.47 43.63
C VAL A 213 -3.51 -1.06 43.54
N SER A 214 -3.02 -0.18 44.39
CA SER A 214 -3.48 1.22 44.49
C SER A 214 -2.62 2.19 43.70
N GLU A 215 -1.31 1.93 43.60
CA GLU A 215 -0.38 2.81 42.90
C GLU A 215 0.75 1.98 42.28
N ILE A 216 1.19 2.36 41.08
CA ILE A 216 2.30 1.70 40.37
C ILE A 216 3.08 2.73 39.54
N ALA A 217 4.41 2.61 39.55
CA ALA A 217 5.29 3.29 38.60
C ALA A 217 6.38 2.33 38.12
N SER A 218 6.60 2.27 36.80
CA SER A 218 7.65 1.46 36.18
C SER A 218 9.05 2.05 36.29
N MET A 219 9.15 3.33 36.67
CA MET A 219 10.38 4.10 36.85
C MET A 219 10.08 5.39 37.64
N GLY A 220 11.10 6.17 38.00
CA GLY A 220 10.92 7.45 38.69
C GLY A 220 12.11 8.41 38.56
N PRO A 221 12.13 9.53 39.30
CA PRO A 221 13.22 10.51 39.26
C PRO A 221 14.60 9.95 39.66
N GLY A 222 14.67 8.77 40.28
CA GLY A 222 15.92 8.03 40.49
C GLY A 222 16.39 7.18 39.29
N GLY A 223 15.64 7.13 38.19
CA GLY A 223 15.87 6.27 37.02
C GLY A 223 14.98 5.02 37.01
N SER A 224 15.28 4.07 36.11
CA SER A 224 14.54 2.81 35.95
C SER A 224 14.50 1.92 37.21
N GLY A 225 15.42 2.14 38.15
CA GLY A 225 15.43 1.45 39.44
C GLY A 225 14.46 2.02 40.48
N ASP A 226 13.94 3.22 40.27
CA ASP A 226 13.04 3.93 41.19
C ASP A 226 11.57 3.59 40.90
N ASP A 227 11.32 2.30 40.68
CA ASP A 227 10.03 1.69 40.42
C ASP A 227 9.40 1.12 41.71
N PHE A 228 8.08 0.98 41.75
CA PHE A 228 7.37 0.44 42.92
C PHE A 228 5.94 -0.02 42.62
N VAL A 229 5.39 -0.84 43.53
CA VAL A 229 3.99 -1.26 43.56
C VAL A 229 3.43 -1.03 44.98
N GLU A 230 2.31 -0.34 45.09
CA GLU A 230 1.56 -0.16 46.34
C GLU A 230 0.29 -1.03 46.37
N LEU A 231 0.04 -1.66 47.51
CA LEU A 231 -1.21 -2.34 47.84
C LEU A 231 -2.03 -1.54 48.86
N ARG A 232 -3.36 -1.50 48.71
CA ARG A 232 -4.29 -0.85 49.64
C ARG A 232 -5.46 -1.76 49.99
N ASN A 233 -5.86 -1.80 51.26
CA ASN A 233 -7.04 -2.55 51.71
C ASN A 233 -8.30 -1.67 51.67
N ASP A 234 -9.11 -1.80 50.61
CA ASP A 234 -10.40 -1.09 50.46
C ASP A 234 -11.56 -1.78 51.21
N GLY A 235 -11.26 -2.85 51.96
CA GLY A 235 -12.20 -3.58 52.79
C GLY A 235 -12.55 -2.87 54.11
N THR A 236 -13.26 -3.59 54.98
CA THR A 236 -13.68 -3.12 56.32
C THR A 236 -13.09 -3.94 57.47
N SER A 237 -12.18 -4.86 57.16
CA SER A 237 -11.49 -5.74 58.11
C SER A 237 -10.03 -5.90 57.75
N VAL A 238 -9.19 -6.19 58.75
CA VAL A 238 -7.77 -6.55 58.57
C VAL A 238 -7.65 -7.74 57.62
N VAL A 239 -6.74 -7.64 56.66
CA VAL A 239 -6.34 -8.77 55.79
C VAL A 239 -4.94 -9.25 56.20
N ASP A 240 -4.73 -10.56 56.17
CA ASP A 240 -3.44 -11.19 56.45
C ASP A 240 -2.78 -11.51 55.10
N LEU A 241 -1.64 -10.86 54.82
CA LEU A 241 -0.93 -10.96 53.55
C LEU A 241 0.19 -12.03 53.59
N SER A 242 0.32 -12.76 54.70
CA SER A 242 1.36 -13.78 54.89
C SER A 242 1.35 -14.80 53.75
N GLY A 243 2.46 -14.95 53.04
CA GLY A 243 2.60 -15.93 51.96
C GLY A 243 1.97 -15.53 50.62
N TRP A 244 1.40 -14.33 50.50
CA TRP A 244 0.92 -13.81 49.22
C TRP A 244 2.09 -13.57 48.25
N GLU A 245 1.84 -13.69 46.95
CA GLU A 245 2.87 -13.59 45.91
C GLU A 245 2.64 -12.37 45.02
N LEU A 246 3.69 -11.56 44.85
CA LEU A 246 3.72 -10.44 43.91
C LEU A 246 4.58 -10.82 42.70
N PHE A 247 3.97 -10.86 41.52
CA PHE A 247 4.64 -11.08 40.23
C PHE A 247 4.75 -9.76 39.46
N ARG A 248 5.81 -9.63 38.66
CA ARG A 248 5.86 -8.64 37.58
C ARG A 248 5.42 -9.27 36.26
N CYS A 249 4.81 -8.48 35.38
CA CYS A 249 4.78 -8.82 33.96
C CYS A 249 6.07 -8.36 33.29
N THR A 250 6.59 -9.17 32.36
CA THR A 250 7.74 -8.79 31.51
C THR A 250 7.34 -7.76 30.45
N ALA A 251 8.33 -7.22 29.71
CA ALA A 251 8.09 -6.30 28.59
C ALA A 251 7.29 -6.94 27.43
N GLU A 252 7.29 -8.27 27.33
CA GLU A 252 6.43 -9.00 26.39
C GLU A 252 4.99 -9.19 26.94
N GLY A 253 4.75 -8.93 28.23
CA GLY A 253 3.47 -9.12 28.92
C GLY A 253 3.31 -10.47 29.64
N ARG A 254 4.41 -11.14 30.01
CA ARG A 254 4.37 -12.54 30.52
C ARG A 254 4.49 -12.64 32.04
N VAL A 255 3.78 -13.62 32.61
CA VAL A 255 3.98 -14.11 33.99
C VAL A 255 4.45 -15.57 33.92
N ARG A 256 5.58 -15.86 34.57
CA ARG A 256 6.21 -17.17 34.70
C ARG A 256 6.74 -17.38 36.12
N PRO A 257 7.09 -18.61 36.55
CA PRO A 257 7.64 -18.85 37.89
C PRO A 257 8.90 -18.03 38.25
N ASP A 258 9.69 -17.59 37.25
CA ASP A 258 10.87 -16.73 37.40
C ASP A 258 10.55 -15.22 37.40
N THR A 259 9.28 -14.83 37.25
CA THR A 259 8.80 -13.44 37.32
C THR A 259 8.24 -13.05 38.69
N LEU A 260 8.28 -13.97 39.67
CA LEU A 260 7.96 -13.70 41.07
C LEU A 260 8.95 -12.66 41.62
N GLN A 261 8.44 -11.49 42.04
CA GLN A 261 9.25 -10.43 42.66
C GLN A 261 9.55 -10.75 44.12
N LEU A 262 8.51 -11.11 44.88
CA LEU A 262 8.60 -11.49 46.29
C LEU A 262 7.40 -12.33 46.72
N THR A 263 7.61 -13.09 47.80
CA THR A 263 6.53 -13.62 48.65
C THR A 263 6.44 -12.74 49.90
N ILE A 264 5.26 -12.21 50.21
CA ILE A 264 5.04 -11.28 51.32
C ILE A 264 5.34 -11.97 52.67
N PRO A 265 6.15 -11.36 53.55
CA PRO A 265 6.60 -12.01 54.78
C PRO A 265 5.48 -12.47 55.72
N GLU A 266 5.74 -13.58 56.42
CA GLU A 266 4.91 -14.12 57.50
C GLU A 266 4.62 -13.09 58.59
N GLY A 267 3.34 -12.90 58.91
CA GLY A 267 2.84 -11.95 59.90
C GLY A 267 2.48 -10.57 59.34
N THR A 268 2.67 -10.31 58.04
CA THR A 268 2.26 -9.05 57.39
C THR A 268 0.74 -8.93 57.38
N ARG A 269 0.23 -7.79 57.85
CA ARG A 269 -1.21 -7.51 57.98
C ARG A 269 -1.50 -6.11 57.52
N LEU A 270 -2.66 -5.94 56.88
CA LEU A 270 -3.10 -4.66 56.31
C LEU A 270 -4.46 -4.27 56.92
N ASP A 271 -4.46 -3.26 57.78
CA ASP A 271 -5.67 -2.65 58.37
C ASP A 271 -6.54 -1.98 57.27
N PRO A 272 -7.85 -1.75 57.49
CA PRO A 272 -8.71 -1.06 56.54
C PRO A 272 -8.21 0.35 56.18
N GLY A 273 -8.00 0.61 54.88
CA GLY A 273 -7.45 1.85 54.35
C GLY A 273 -5.92 2.01 54.52
N GLU A 274 -5.25 1.05 55.13
CA GLU A 274 -3.78 0.99 55.21
C GLU A 274 -3.18 0.63 53.85
N ARG A 275 -1.90 1.00 53.67
CA ARG A 275 -1.09 0.79 52.47
C ARG A 275 0.15 -0.02 52.78
N TRP A 276 0.64 -0.72 51.79
CA TRP A 276 1.86 -1.51 51.86
C TRP A 276 2.65 -1.34 50.56
N VAL A 277 3.90 -0.88 50.66
CA VAL A 277 4.73 -0.49 49.51
C VAL A 277 5.85 -1.50 49.27
N ALA A 278 5.90 -2.07 48.07
CA ALA A 278 7.04 -2.83 47.56
C ALA A 278 7.87 -1.96 46.61
N GLY A 279 9.11 -1.63 46.99
CA GLY A 279 10.03 -0.83 46.19
C GLY A 279 11.00 -1.65 45.34
N GLY A 280 11.36 -1.12 44.19
CA GLY A 280 12.44 -1.64 43.34
C GLY A 280 13.85 -1.33 43.85
N PRO A 281 14.89 -1.85 43.18
CA PRO A 281 16.28 -1.83 43.66
C PRO A 281 16.92 -0.43 43.75
N GLY A 282 16.29 0.60 43.19
CA GLY A 282 16.68 2.01 43.28
C GLY A 282 15.59 2.92 43.86
N PHE A 283 14.50 2.36 44.40
CA PHE A 283 13.43 3.12 45.04
C PHE A 283 13.96 3.86 46.27
N THR A 284 13.57 5.13 46.43
CA THR A 284 14.11 6.01 47.50
C THR A 284 13.10 6.43 48.56
N GLY A 285 11.84 6.00 48.43
CA GLY A 285 10.80 6.22 49.43
C GLY A 285 10.84 5.23 50.60
N ASP A 286 9.93 5.39 51.56
CA ASP A 286 9.73 4.42 52.64
C ASP A 286 8.99 3.19 52.07
N ALA A 287 9.67 2.05 51.99
CA ALA A 287 9.11 0.77 51.54
C ALA A 287 8.96 -0.25 52.69
N ASP A 288 7.90 -1.06 52.65
CA ASP A 288 7.68 -2.17 53.58
C ASP A 288 8.43 -3.44 53.15
N ALA A 289 8.69 -3.59 51.85
CA ALA A 289 9.54 -4.62 51.28
C ALA A 289 10.27 -4.12 50.01
N GLU A 290 11.33 -4.82 49.63
CA GLU A 290 12.13 -4.54 48.42
C GLU A 290 12.13 -5.76 47.49
N TYR A 291 12.10 -5.55 46.18
CA TYR A 291 12.34 -6.59 45.17
C TYR A 291 13.58 -6.29 44.31
N ALA A 292 14.16 -7.36 43.75
CA ALA A 292 15.52 -7.31 43.19
C ALA A 292 15.61 -6.96 41.68
N THR A 293 14.49 -7.03 40.95
CA THR A 293 14.42 -6.76 39.50
C THR A 293 13.39 -5.68 39.25
N SER A 294 13.76 -4.57 38.63
CA SER A 294 12.80 -3.53 38.29
C SER A 294 11.69 -4.02 37.36
N LEU A 295 10.55 -3.34 37.44
CA LEU A 295 9.59 -3.30 36.33
C LEU A 295 10.29 -2.80 35.05
N ALA A 296 9.75 -3.14 33.89
CA ALA A 296 10.28 -2.63 32.62
C ALA A 296 9.64 -1.29 32.26
N ASP A 297 10.47 -0.31 31.91
CA ASP A 297 10.14 1.11 31.82
C ASP A 297 8.88 1.38 30.96
N ALA A 298 8.84 0.83 29.74
CA ALA A 298 7.81 1.09 28.72
C ALA A 298 6.72 0.02 28.59
N THR A 299 6.90 -1.19 29.12
CA THR A 299 5.82 -2.21 29.18
C THR A 299 6.03 -3.08 30.40
N SER A 300 5.06 -3.08 31.31
CA SER A 300 5.17 -3.74 32.62
C SER A 300 3.79 -4.08 33.18
N GLY A 301 3.78 -4.59 34.41
CA GLY A 301 2.57 -4.79 35.18
C GLY A 301 2.87 -5.50 36.49
N ALA A 302 1.88 -5.50 37.37
CA ALA A 302 1.90 -6.23 38.62
C ALA A 302 0.73 -7.20 38.68
N LEU A 303 0.96 -8.41 39.19
CA LEU A 303 -0.08 -9.41 39.46
C LEU A 303 0.09 -9.92 40.89
N LEU A 304 -0.97 -9.84 41.68
CA LEU A 304 -1.00 -10.24 43.09
C LEU A 304 -1.82 -11.52 43.28
N ARG A 305 -1.28 -12.48 44.02
CA ARG A 305 -2.00 -13.70 44.44
C ARG A 305 -2.03 -13.84 45.94
N ASP A 306 -3.07 -14.49 46.46
CA ASP A 306 -3.11 -14.94 47.84
C ASP A 306 -2.24 -16.19 48.07
N ALA A 307 -2.12 -16.61 49.33
CA ALA A 307 -1.31 -17.77 49.72
C ALA A 307 -1.84 -19.13 49.23
N ASP A 308 -3.08 -19.19 48.70
CA ASP A 308 -3.63 -20.37 48.04
C ASP A 308 -3.43 -20.31 46.50
N GLY A 309 -2.79 -19.24 45.99
CA GLY A 309 -2.48 -19.02 44.58
C GLY A 309 -3.61 -18.39 43.76
N ALA A 310 -4.69 -17.93 44.40
CA ALA A 310 -5.80 -17.28 43.69
C ALA A 310 -5.48 -15.82 43.37
N LEU A 311 -5.84 -15.37 42.16
CA LEU A 311 -5.67 -13.98 41.71
C LEU A 311 -6.42 -13.02 42.65
N VAL A 312 -5.73 -12.02 43.19
CA VAL A 312 -6.30 -10.98 44.05
C VAL A 312 -6.61 -9.73 43.23
N ASP A 313 -5.61 -9.18 42.56
CA ASP A 313 -5.70 -7.99 41.71
C ASP A 313 -4.51 -7.93 40.75
N ARG A 314 -4.62 -7.14 39.68
CA ARG A 314 -3.55 -6.94 38.70
C ARG A 314 -3.71 -5.61 37.96
N VAL A 315 -2.63 -5.12 37.36
CA VAL A 315 -2.64 -3.97 36.44
C VAL A 315 -1.47 -4.08 35.46
N ALA A 316 -1.70 -3.74 34.19
CA ALA A 316 -0.65 -3.65 33.17
C ALA A 316 -0.45 -2.21 32.71
N ILE A 317 0.80 -1.87 32.37
CA ILE A 317 1.17 -0.65 31.65
C ILE A 317 1.74 -1.12 30.31
N ALA A 318 1.03 -0.88 29.21
CA ALA A 318 1.43 -1.33 27.87
C ALA A 318 0.70 -0.51 26.80
N GLY A 319 1.32 -0.36 25.63
CA GLY A 319 0.68 0.22 24.45
C GLY A 319 -0.29 -0.78 23.81
N ILE A 320 0.12 -1.34 22.67
CA ILE A 320 -0.68 -2.35 21.94
C ILE A 320 -0.63 -3.71 22.64
N ARG A 321 0.56 -4.20 23.04
CA ARG A 321 0.74 -5.57 23.56
C ARG A 321 -0.18 -5.87 24.75
N ASP A 322 -0.85 -7.01 24.71
CA ASP A 322 -1.59 -7.56 25.86
C ASP A 322 -0.64 -8.20 26.89
N SER A 323 -1.11 -8.28 28.12
CA SER A 323 -0.30 -8.70 29.27
C SER A 323 -1.12 -9.54 30.25
N ALA A 324 -0.53 -10.59 30.83
CA ALA A 324 -1.21 -11.39 31.87
C ALA A 324 -1.61 -10.56 33.12
N CYS A 325 -1.03 -9.37 33.30
CA CYS A 325 -1.38 -8.41 34.34
C CYS A 325 -2.54 -7.47 33.97
N GLN A 326 -3.11 -7.55 32.76
CA GLN A 326 -4.16 -6.64 32.27
C GLN A 326 -5.51 -6.86 32.95
N ASP A 327 -5.86 -5.97 33.88
CA ASP A 327 -7.22 -5.71 34.40
C ASP A 327 -7.25 -4.40 35.24
N PRO A 328 -6.98 -3.23 34.63
CA PRO A 328 -6.94 -2.92 33.20
C PRO A 328 -5.52 -2.91 32.60
N LYS A 329 -5.42 -2.54 31.31
CA LYS A 329 -4.20 -2.08 30.63
C LYS A 329 -4.20 -0.54 30.56
N LEU A 330 -3.10 0.07 30.98
CA LEU A 330 -2.89 1.52 31.03
C LEU A 330 -1.81 1.91 30.00
N PRO A 331 -1.88 3.10 29.38
CA PRO A 331 -0.92 3.49 28.33
C PRO A 331 0.50 3.72 28.89
N PRO A 332 1.56 3.52 28.08
CA PRO A 332 2.96 3.57 28.55
C PRO A 332 3.53 5.00 28.54
N VAL A 333 2.79 5.96 29.11
CA VAL A 333 3.05 7.42 28.96
C VAL A 333 3.53 8.12 30.24
N LEU A 334 3.89 7.35 31.27
CA LEU A 334 4.36 7.85 32.57
C LEU A 334 5.65 8.66 32.46
N ASP A 335 5.66 9.89 32.99
CA ASP A 335 6.83 10.76 32.99
C ASP A 335 7.63 10.68 34.30
N ALA A 336 8.78 10.00 34.21
CA ALA A 336 9.72 9.82 35.31
C ALA A 336 10.33 11.13 35.84
N VAL A 337 10.48 12.17 35.00
CA VAL A 337 11.03 13.47 35.40
C VAL A 337 10.00 14.29 36.18
N ALA A 338 8.73 14.19 35.79
CA ALA A 338 7.62 14.77 36.54
C ALA A 338 7.33 13.99 37.84
N GLY A 339 7.85 12.77 37.96
CA GLY A 339 7.69 11.91 39.14
C GLY A 339 6.28 11.33 39.23
N GLU A 340 5.72 10.93 38.09
CA GLU A 340 4.36 10.41 37.97
C GLU A 340 4.23 8.93 38.34
N SER A 341 2.99 8.52 38.63
CA SER A 341 2.55 7.13 38.82
C SER A 341 1.10 6.98 38.39
N TYR A 342 0.72 5.76 38.03
CA TYR A 342 -0.67 5.40 37.89
C TYR A 342 -1.30 5.13 39.24
N GLN A 343 -2.42 5.78 39.53
CA GLN A 343 -3.09 5.76 40.83
C GLN A 343 -4.57 5.37 40.70
N ARG A 344 -5.00 4.37 41.48
CA ARG A 344 -6.37 3.82 41.47
C ARG A 344 -7.31 4.67 42.33
N THR A 345 -8.24 5.35 41.64
CA THR A 345 -9.32 6.16 42.20
C THR A 345 -10.64 5.36 42.34
N SER A 346 -11.71 5.99 42.84
CA SER A 346 -13.05 5.40 42.86
C SER A 346 -13.74 5.29 41.48
N SER A 347 -13.16 5.90 40.44
CA SER A 347 -13.74 6.02 39.09
C SER A 347 -12.90 5.38 37.99
N GLY A 348 -11.71 4.87 38.31
CA GLY A 348 -10.73 4.38 37.34
C GLY A 348 -9.30 4.69 37.81
N TRP A 349 -8.35 4.63 36.89
CA TRP A 349 -6.97 5.08 37.14
C TRP A 349 -6.78 6.52 36.66
N VAL A 350 -5.84 7.23 37.28
CA VAL A 350 -5.34 8.55 36.84
C VAL A 350 -3.81 8.50 36.85
N LEU A 351 -3.17 9.31 36.01
CA LEU A 351 -1.73 9.54 36.00
C LEU A 351 -1.45 10.83 36.78
N ALA A 352 -0.66 10.74 37.85
CA ALA A 352 -0.50 11.84 38.80
C ALA A 352 0.84 11.76 39.55
N PRO A 353 1.30 12.86 40.19
CA PRO A 353 2.51 12.85 41.01
C PRO A 353 2.48 11.79 42.13
N ARG A 354 3.59 11.06 42.29
CA ARG A 354 3.73 9.89 43.18
C ARG A 354 3.33 10.14 44.64
N THR A 355 2.58 9.19 45.21
CA THR A 355 2.09 9.20 46.60
C THR A 355 2.37 7.92 47.43
N PRO A 356 3.54 7.25 47.32
CA PRO A 356 3.78 6.00 48.05
C PRO A 356 3.58 6.13 49.57
N GLY A 357 2.73 5.27 50.13
CA GLY A 357 2.32 5.28 51.54
C GLY A 357 1.31 6.37 51.91
N ALA A 358 0.90 7.22 50.97
CA ALA A 358 0.02 8.37 51.16
C ALA A 358 -1.29 8.23 50.35
N ALA A 359 -2.22 9.17 50.53
CA ALA A 359 -3.49 9.12 49.83
C ALA A 359 -3.33 9.49 48.35
N ASN A 360 -3.71 8.56 47.47
CA ASN A 360 -3.80 8.73 46.02
C ASN A 360 -4.52 10.04 45.63
N ALA A 361 -4.08 10.62 44.51
CA ALA A 361 -4.77 11.68 43.80
C ALA A 361 -6.21 11.28 43.42
N THR A 362 -7.06 12.29 43.20
CA THR A 362 -8.47 12.13 42.78
C THR A 362 -8.76 12.72 41.41
N THR A 363 -7.75 13.34 40.80
CA THR A 363 -7.75 14.00 39.50
C THR A 363 -6.51 13.56 38.76
N ASP A 364 -6.60 13.53 37.44
CA ASP A 364 -5.42 13.47 36.60
C ASP A 364 -4.72 14.83 36.66
N ASP A 365 -3.40 14.80 36.86
CA ASP A 365 -2.53 15.98 36.87
C ASP A 365 -1.32 15.72 35.94
N SER A 366 -1.50 14.86 34.91
CA SER A 366 -0.40 14.43 34.05
C SER A 366 0.07 15.50 33.07
N VAL A 367 1.39 15.47 32.88
CA VAL A 367 2.12 16.18 31.84
C VAL A 367 1.73 15.72 30.43
N PHE A 368 1.27 14.48 30.25
CA PHE A 368 0.83 13.93 28.96
C PHE A 368 -0.58 14.40 28.56
N ASP A 369 -1.53 14.37 29.51
CA ASP A 369 -2.92 14.85 29.31
C ASP A 369 -3.01 16.39 29.21
N THR A 370 -1.93 17.10 29.54
CA THR A 370 -1.82 18.55 29.37
C THR A 370 -1.63 18.89 27.89
N GLY A 371 -2.77 19.01 27.18
CA GLY A 371 -2.82 19.42 25.78
C GLY A 371 -2.04 20.71 25.51
N PHE A 372 -1.17 20.68 24.51
CA PHE A 372 -0.28 21.78 24.17
C PHE A 372 -0.89 22.70 23.11
N ALA A 373 -0.91 24.00 23.39
CA ALA A 373 -1.24 25.03 22.43
C ALA A 373 -0.29 26.21 22.63
N TYR A 374 0.23 26.75 21.53
CA TYR A 374 1.03 27.97 21.60
C TYR A 374 0.16 29.15 22.10
N PRO A 375 0.72 30.09 22.88
CA PRO A 375 0.03 31.32 23.25
C PRO A 375 -0.43 32.07 21.98
N GLY A 376 -1.51 32.84 22.05
CA GLY A 376 -2.03 33.55 20.88
C GLY A 376 -3.47 34.01 21.03
N GLY A 377 -3.98 34.69 20.01
CA GLY A 377 -5.37 35.16 19.95
C GLY A 377 -5.96 34.98 18.55
N ASP A 378 -7.28 34.76 18.48
CA ASP A 378 -8.13 34.75 17.27
C ASP A 378 -7.52 34.10 15.97
N GLY A 379 -6.66 33.08 16.11
CA GLY A 379 -6.14 32.27 15.00
C GLY A 379 -4.67 32.48 14.61
N GLU A 380 -3.95 33.39 15.25
CA GLU A 380 -2.48 33.53 15.07
C GLU A 380 -1.75 33.15 16.37
N PRO A 381 -0.90 32.10 16.37
CA PRO A 381 -0.05 31.75 17.50
C PRO A 381 1.14 32.73 17.61
N ASP A 382 1.38 33.19 18.84
CA ASP A 382 2.56 33.91 19.31
C ASP A 382 3.35 32.96 20.25
N PRO A 383 4.24 32.11 19.68
CA PRO A 383 4.91 31.05 20.41
C PRO A 383 6.02 31.56 21.34
N GLY A 384 6.41 32.84 21.24
CA GLY A 384 7.59 33.37 21.93
C GLY A 384 8.87 32.63 21.52
N VAL A 385 9.39 31.77 22.40
CA VAL A 385 10.56 30.92 22.12
C VAL A 385 10.10 29.48 21.88
N ALA A 386 10.51 28.89 20.76
CA ALA A 386 10.19 27.51 20.39
C ALA A 386 11.41 26.82 19.75
N ILE A 387 11.36 25.50 19.61
CA ILE A 387 12.35 24.72 18.86
C ILE A 387 12.27 25.14 17.39
N SER A 388 13.33 25.74 16.85
CA SER A 388 13.42 26.20 15.45
C SER A 388 13.90 25.11 14.51
N GLU A 389 14.97 24.42 14.91
CA GLU A 389 15.64 23.40 14.13
C GLU A 389 16.12 22.24 15.02
N ILE A 390 16.05 21.02 14.50
CA ILE A 390 16.62 19.83 15.16
C ILE A 390 17.33 18.91 14.17
N ALA A 391 18.46 18.37 14.61
CA ALA A 391 19.22 17.37 13.89
C ALA A 391 19.54 16.19 14.82
N ASN A 392 19.34 14.96 14.35
CA ASN A 392 19.56 13.73 15.12
C ASN A 392 20.53 12.74 14.45
N ASP A 393 21.50 13.22 13.66
CA ASP A 393 22.49 12.36 13.02
C ASP A 393 23.24 11.52 14.07
N PRO A 394 23.64 10.28 13.72
CA PRO A 394 24.51 9.50 14.58
C PRO A 394 25.85 10.23 14.77
N GLY A 395 26.51 9.95 15.89
CA GLY A 395 27.87 10.43 16.14
C GLY A 395 28.86 10.01 15.04
N PRO A 396 30.07 10.60 15.00
CA PRO A 396 31.03 10.42 13.90
C PRO A 396 31.44 8.96 13.61
N ASP A 397 31.21 8.03 14.53
CA ASP A 397 31.45 6.58 14.34
C ASP A 397 30.38 5.88 13.46
N GLY A 398 29.36 6.58 12.96
CA GLY A 398 28.26 6.03 12.13
C GLY A 398 28.19 6.51 10.67
N LEU A 399 28.76 7.67 10.33
CA LEU A 399 28.68 8.29 9.00
C LEU A 399 29.87 7.90 8.08
N PRO A 400 29.78 8.08 6.75
CA PRO A 400 30.90 7.80 5.85
C PRO A 400 32.05 8.80 6.04
N ALA A 401 33.25 8.40 5.62
CA ALA A 401 34.42 9.26 5.66
C ALA A 401 34.22 10.52 4.80
N GLY A 402 34.38 11.70 5.40
CA GLY A 402 34.22 13.01 4.73
C GLY A 402 32.91 13.73 5.07
N TRP A 403 31.98 13.07 5.76
CA TRP A 403 30.71 13.65 6.18
C TRP A 403 30.81 14.33 7.55
N THR A 404 29.95 15.32 7.78
CA THR A 404 29.89 16.11 9.03
C THR A 404 28.59 15.78 9.76
N PRO A 405 28.63 15.10 10.94
CA PRO A 405 27.42 14.79 11.68
C PRO A 405 26.75 16.05 12.26
N ARG A 406 25.43 16.12 12.12
CA ARG A 406 24.55 17.16 12.68
C ARG A 406 23.70 16.55 13.79
N ASN A 407 24.07 16.83 15.03
CA ASN A 407 23.28 16.45 16.19
C ASN A 407 23.19 17.68 17.09
N PHE A 408 22.06 18.38 17.02
CA PHE A 408 21.84 19.64 17.74
C PHE A 408 20.34 19.91 17.93
N VAL A 409 20.06 20.82 18.87
CA VAL A 409 18.75 21.43 19.09
C VAL A 409 18.95 22.94 19.04
N GLU A 410 18.13 23.64 18.27
CA GLU A 410 18.10 25.08 18.25
C GLU A 410 16.75 25.61 18.77
N LEU A 411 16.79 26.69 19.55
CA LEU A 411 15.63 27.47 19.95
C LEU A 411 15.64 28.83 19.26
N GLY A 412 14.54 29.24 18.65
CA GLY A 412 14.35 30.57 18.06
C GLY A 412 13.36 31.41 18.85
N ASN A 413 13.62 32.71 19.02
CA ASN A 413 12.63 33.67 19.51
C ASN A 413 11.85 34.29 18.34
N TYR A 414 10.63 33.81 18.15
CA TYR A 414 9.67 34.25 17.13
C TYR A 414 8.77 35.41 17.61
N GLY A 415 8.84 35.78 18.89
CA GLY A 415 8.08 36.90 19.45
C GLY A 415 8.76 38.26 19.26
N ASP A 416 8.01 39.33 19.53
CA ASP A 416 8.45 40.73 19.35
C ASP A 416 9.32 41.30 20.51
N GLU A 417 9.50 40.56 21.62
CA GLU A 417 10.20 41.03 22.83
C GLU A 417 11.32 40.05 23.29
N PRO A 418 12.38 40.54 23.96
CA PRO A 418 13.45 39.66 24.47
C PRO A 418 13.01 38.77 25.64
N VAL A 419 13.41 37.50 25.62
CA VAL A 419 13.04 36.48 26.62
C VAL A 419 14.26 36.05 27.45
N ASP A 420 14.15 35.99 28.78
CA ASP A 420 15.18 35.39 29.64
C ASP A 420 14.99 33.87 29.65
N ILE A 421 15.83 33.17 28.89
CA ILE A 421 15.86 31.71 28.81
C ILE A 421 16.88 31.11 29.81
N GLY A 422 17.45 31.94 30.69
CA GLY A 422 18.45 31.51 31.65
C GLY A 422 17.92 30.55 32.71
N GLY A 423 18.50 29.35 32.79
CA GLY A 423 18.07 28.29 33.71
C GLY A 423 17.05 27.31 33.13
N TRP A 424 16.52 27.56 31.92
CA TRP A 424 15.71 26.60 31.19
C TRP A 424 16.47 25.29 30.97
N THR A 425 15.73 24.19 30.86
CA THR A 425 16.29 22.84 30.79
C THR A 425 15.68 22.07 29.63
N ALA A 426 16.54 21.55 28.74
CA ALA A 426 16.14 20.63 27.70
C ALA A 426 16.30 19.18 28.18
N TYR A 427 15.31 18.36 27.91
CA TYR A 427 15.34 16.90 28.10
C TYR A 427 15.18 16.21 26.75
N ARG A 428 15.85 15.08 26.56
CA ARG A 428 15.56 14.18 25.43
C ARG A 428 14.47 13.19 25.86
N CYS A 429 13.60 12.80 24.94
CA CYS A 429 12.86 11.55 25.06
C CYS A 429 13.63 10.42 24.35
N THR A 430 13.63 9.22 24.92
CA THR A 430 14.40 8.06 24.43
C THR A 430 13.75 7.46 23.17
N VAL A 431 14.41 6.47 22.56
CA VAL A 431 13.88 5.75 21.38
C VAL A 431 12.52 5.08 21.65
N ASP A 432 12.27 4.66 22.89
CA ASP A 432 11.04 3.98 23.30
C ASP A 432 9.90 4.94 23.69
N GLY A 433 10.16 6.26 23.70
CA GLY A 433 9.16 7.30 24.01
C GLY A 433 9.35 8.07 25.33
N PRO A 434 9.67 7.44 26.49
CA PRO A 434 9.79 8.15 27.77
C PRO A 434 10.82 9.27 27.83
N ARG A 435 10.55 10.30 28.64
CA ARG A 435 11.49 11.41 28.91
C ARG A 435 12.67 10.92 29.75
N ALA A 436 13.89 11.16 29.29
CA ALA A 436 15.10 10.77 30.01
C ALA A 436 15.26 11.58 31.31
N VAL A 437 15.59 10.90 32.41
CA VAL A 437 15.75 11.54 33.73
C VAL A 437 16.90 12.56 33.75
N ASP A 438 18.01 12.24 33.08
CA ASP A 438 19.14 13.15 32.91
C ASP A 438 18.84 14.24 31.86
N PRO A 439 18.92 15.54 32.21
CA PRO A 439 18.82 16.62 31.25
C PRO A 439 19.76 16.46 30.06
N GLN A 440 19.28 16.83 28.88
CA GLN A 440 20.09 16.90 27.66
C GLN A 440 21.05 18.09 27.73
N PHE A 441 20.56 19.24 28.15
CA PHE A 441 21.38 20.40 28.53
C PHE A 441 20.59 21.36 29.44
N ARG A 442 21.30 22.31 30.06
CA ARG A 442 20.71 23.43 30.82
C ARG A 442 21.26 24.73 30.27
N ILE A 443 20.38 25.70 30.06
CA ILE A 443 20.73 27.01 29.52
C ILE A 443 21.41 27.84 30.61
N PRO A 444 22.58 28.47 30.35
CA PRO A 444 23.28 29.28 31.35
C PRO A 444 22.41 30.39 31.94
N GLY A 445 22.52 30.65 33.24
CA GLY A 445 21.72 31.69 33.90
C GLY A 445 22.06 33.10 33.39
N GLY A 446 21.03 33.87 33.02
CA GLY A 446 21.16 35.22 32.46
C GLY A 446 21.33 35.27 30.93
N THR A 447 21.04 34.17 30.22
CA THR A 447 20.92 34.16 28.76
C THR A 447 19.63 34.84 28.33
N MET A 448 19.75 36.02 27.71
CA MET A 448 18.65 36.72 27.04
C MET A 448 18.64 36.35 25.56
N LEU A 449 17.47 35.95 25.05
CA LEU A 449 17.24 35.68 23.63
C LEU A 449 16.42 36.83 23.03
N GLU A 450 17.05 37.67 22.21
CA GLU A 450 16.43 38.81 21.53
C GLU A 450 15.46 38.33 20.42
N PRO A 451 14.47 39.14 19.98
CA PRO A 451 13.62 38.84 18.84
C PRO A 451 14.42 38.50 17.58
N GLY A 452 14.11 37.37 16.96
CA GLY A 452 14.84 36.88 15.78
C GLY A 452 16.27 36.43 16.05
N ALA A 453 16.62 36.09 17.30
CA ALA A 453 17.87 35.41 17.65
C ALA A 453 17.62 33.92 17.95
N THR A 454 18.66 33.11 17.83
CA THR A 454 18.65 31.69 18.18
C THR A 454 19.57 31.37 19.36
N PHE A 455 19.31 30.22 20.00
CA PHE A 455 20.17 29.60 21.00
C PHE A 455 20.48 28.18 20.53
N LEU A 456 21.75 27.90 20.26
CA LEU A 456 22.20 26.64 19.66
C LEU A 456 22.84 25.72 20.70
N ALA A 457 22.33 24.50 20.84
CA ALA A 457 22.93 23.45 21.66
C ALA A 457 23.31 22.24 20.80
N ALA A 458 24.59 21.83 20.81
CA ALA A 458 25.10 20.81 19.88
C ALA A 458 25.92 19.69 20.55
N LEU A 459 25.95 18.52 19.91
CA LEU A 459 26.72 17.36 20.36
C LEU A 459 28.23 17.60 20.23
N ALA A 460 28.97 17.28 21.29
CA ALA A 460 30.43 17.34 21.34
C ALA A 460 31.09 16.59 20.16
N GLY A 461 31.94 17.31 19.40
CA GLY A 461 32.66 16.77 18.25
C GLY A 461 31.95 16.91 16.90
N THR A 462 30.72 17.43 16.87
CA THR A 462 30.09 17.93 15.62
C THR A 462 30.69 19.28 15.19
N ALA A 463 30.41 19.72 13.96
CA ALA A 463 30.82 21.06 13.52
C ALA A 463 30.04 22.16 14.25
N ALA A 464 28.73 21.99 14.47
CA ALA A 464 27.88 22.93 15.20
C ALA A 464 28.40 23.24 16.61
N ALA A 465 29.02 22.26 17.28
CA ALA A 465 29.62 22.44 18.61
C ALA A 465 30.83 23.41 18.65
N ALA A 466 31.32 23.90 17.51
CA ALA A 466 32.33 24.97 17.48
C ALA A 466 31.72 26.36 17.76
N ASP A 467 30.47 26.57 17.35
CA ASP A 467 29.77 27.86 17.38
C ASP A 467 28.52 27.84 18.30
N ALA A 468 28.15 26.69 18.85
CA ALA A 468 27.05 26.51 19.80
C ALA A 468 27.25 27.23 21.15
N ASP A 469 26.17 27.76 21.71
CA ASP A 469 26.11 28.37 23.05
C ASP A 469 26.34 27.34 24.16
N VAL A 470 25.87 26.10 23.95
CA VAL A 470 26.08 24.95 24.84
C VAL A 470 26.47 23.71 24.05
N VAL A 471 27.40 22.94 24.61
CA VAL A 471 27.80 21.63 24.07
C VAL A 471 27.31 20.53 25.02
N TYR A 472 26.70 19.48 24.47
CA TYR A 472 26.24 18.29 25.21
C TYR A 472 26.98 17.03 24.78
N ASP A 473 27.03 16.01 25.64
CA ASP A 473 27.83 14.79 25.42
C ASP A 473 27.02 13.57 24.92
N THR A 474 25.69 13.55 25.12
CA THR A 474 24.82 12.43 24.73
C THR A 474 24.14 12.73 23.40
N ALA A 475 24.31 11.90 22.38
CA ALA A 475 23.64 12.09 21.09
C ALA A 475 22.12 11.93 21.19
N LEU A 476 21.37 12.77 20.47
CA LEU A 476 19.99 12.45 20.11
C LEU A 476 19.98 11.20 19.22
N SER A 477 18.96 10.35 19.38
CA SER A 477 18.92 9.04 18.72
C SER A 477 18.38 9.15 17.29
N LEU A 478 19.11 8.53 16.34
CA LEU A 478 18.68 8.40 14.94
C LEU A 478 17.40 7.57 14.79
N LEU A 479 17.23 6.54 15.64
CA LEU A 479 16.15 5.54 15.53
C LEU A 479 14.81 6.03 16.08
N GLY A 480 14.78 7.24 16.65
CA GLY A 480 13.65 7.78 17.38
C GLY A 480 14.15 8.62 18.54
N THR A 481 13.65 9.83 18.69
CA THR A 481 14.05 10.79 19.72
C THR A 481 12.98 11.88 19.86
N GLY A 482 12.84 12.43 21.05
CA GLY A 482 12.09 13.66 21.26
C GLY A 482 12.91 14.70 22.00
N VAL A 483 12.43 15.95 22.01
CA VAL A 483 12.98 17.03 22.82
C VAL A 483 11.84 17.69 23.59
N TRP A 484 12.07 17.95 24.88
CA TRP A 484 11.19 18.71 25.76
C TRP A 484 11.96 19.90 26.32
N ILE A 485 11.44 21.11 26.11
CA ILE A 485 11.98 22.35 26.66
C ILE A 485 11.13 22.76 27.86
N ALA A 486 11.74 22.72 29.04
CA ALA A 486 11.16 23.24 30.28
C ALA A 486 11.78 24.60 30.62
N ASP A 487 10.99 25.51 31.16
CA ASP A 487 11.48 26.79 31.65
C ASP A 487 12.27 26.66 32.97
N ALA A 488 12.50 27.78 33.68
CA ALA A 488 13.23 27.80 34.94
C ALA A 488 12.43 27.26 36.14
N ASP A 489 11.09 27.24 36.06
CA ASP A 489 10.19 26.71 37.08
C ASP A 489 9.78 25.25 36.79
N GLY A 490 10.01 24.78 35.55
CA GLY A 490 9.79 23.41 35.07
C GLY A 490 8.61 23.25 34.11
N GLU A 491 7.93 24.34 33.74
CA GLU A 491 6.76 24.33 32.87
C GLU A 491 7.16 24.11 31.39
N ARG A 492 6.30 23.48 30.59
CA ARG A 492 6.55 23.21 29.16
C ARG A 492 6.51 24.51 28.36
N VAL A 493 7.61 24.83 27.69
CA VAL A 493 7.66 25.90 26.69
C VAL A 493 7.35 25.35 25.31
N ASP A 494 8.05 24.30 24.91
CA ASP A 494 7.84 23.61 23.64
C ASP A 494 8.34 22.16 23.75
N SER A 495 7.91 21.31 22.83
CA SER A 495 8.46 19.96 22.65
C SER A 495 8.24 19.50 21.22
N MET A 496 8.89 18.41 20.81
CA MET A 496 8.53 17.68 19.59
C MET A 496 9.09 16.24 19.61
N GLY A 497 8.46 15.34 18.86
CA GLY A 497 8.87 13.94 18.70
C GLY A 497 9.19 13.55 17.25
N VAL A 498 10.31 12.85 17.05
CA VAL A 498 10.63 12.10 15.81
C VAL A 498 10.55 10.62 16.15
N TYR A 499 9.46 9.96 15.78
CA TYR A 499 9.17 8.60 16.21
C TYR A 499 8.59 7.69 15.12
N ALA A 500 8.00 8.22 14.05
CA ALA A 500 7.48 7.35 12.99
C ALA A 500 8.62 6.70 12.19
N GLN A 501 8.47 5.42 11.90
CA GLN A 501 9.41 4.60 11.12
C GLN A 501 8.64 3.99 9.94
N SER A 502 9.33 3.63 8.83
CA SER A 502 8.64 2.95 7.72
C SER A 502 8.20 1.55 8.16
N VAL A 503 7.15 1.00 7.57
CA VAL A 503 6.51 -0.20 8.13
C VAL A 503 7.41 -1.43 8.01
N PHE A 504 8.32 -1.43 7.04
CA PHE A 504 9.36 -2.46 6.90
C PHE A 504 10.49 -2.39 7.95
N ASP A 505 10.56 -1.32 8.75
CA ASP A 505 11.41 -1.22 9.94
C ASP A 505 10.68 -1.70 11.21
N GLY A 506 9.35 -1.55 11.23
CA GLY A 506 8.44 -2.03 12.28
C GLY A 506 7.41 -0.98 12.68
N ALA A 507 6.23 -1.43 13.13
CA ALA A 507 5.18 -0.56 13.64
C ALA A 507 5.59 0.08 14.99
N ASN A 508 6.32 1.20 14.94
CA ASN A 508 6.92 1.85 16.11
C ASN A 508 6.57 3.34 16.22
N ILE A 509 5.28 3.71 16.16
CA ILE A 509 4.84 5.02 16.66
C ILE A 509 4.91 4.97 18.20
N ALA A 510 6.08 5.27 18.75
CA ALA A 510 6.29 5.33 20.19
C ALA A 510 5.52 6.53 20.80
N LEU A 511 4.65 6.24 21.77
CA LEU A 511 3.97 7.28 22.54
C LEU A 511 4.99 7.99 23.42
N SER A 512 5.04 9.32 23.35
CA SER A 512 6.04 10.13 24.04
C SER A 512 5.43 11.44 24.54
N PRO A 513 5.73 11.88 25.78
CA PRO A 513 5.37 13.23 26.22
C PRO A 513 6.08 14.33 25.41
N CYS A 514 7.17 14.03 24.70
CA CYS A 514 7.77 15.00 23.81
C CYS A 514 6.93 15.28 22.55
N THR A 515 6.09 14.34 22.09
CA THR A 515 5.32 14.49 20.86
C THR A 515 4.14 15.47 21.03
N LYS A 516 3.84 16.25 20.01
CA LYS A 516 2.60 17.01 19.85
C LYS A 516 1.78 16.40 18.71
N GLY A 517 0.60 15.87 19.00
CA GLY A 517 -0.23 15.18 18.00
C GLY A 517 0.53 14.03 17.32
N LEU A 518 0.61 14.10 15.98
CA LEU A 518 1.32 13.13 15.16
C LEU A 518 2.83 13.44 15.05
N ALA A 519 3.67 12.48 15.43
CA ALA A 519 5.14 12.60 15.40
C ALA A 519 5.74 12.71 13.98
N LEU A 520 6.95 13.26 13.89
CA LEU A 520 7.77 13.27 12.66
C LEU A 520 8.33 11.87 12.36
N ALA A 521 8.62 11.60 11.08
CA ALA A 521 9.20 10.34 10.62
C ALA A 521 10.75 10.41 10.54
N VAL A 522 11.43 9.41 11.12
CA VAL A 522 12.90 9.41 11.35
C VAL A 522 13.74 9.54 10.08
N HIS A 523 13.19 9.13 8.95
CA HIS A 523 13.87 8.98 7.67
C HIS A 523 13.69 10.17 6.73
N LEU A 524 12.85 11.15 7.07
CA LEU A 524 12.56 12.32 6.21
C LEU A 524 13.82 13.13 5.80
N PRO A 525 14.76 13.51 6.69
CA PRO A 525 15.84 14.41 6.30
C PRO A 525 16.90 13.70 5.46
N ASP A 526 17.19 14.26 4.28
CA ASP A 526 18.35 13.87 3.48
C ASP A 526 19.65 14.38 4.11
N ARG A 527 20.24 13.52 4.92
CA ARG A 527 21.50 13.77 5.64
C ARG A 527 22.70 13.93 4.71
N LEU A 528 22.57 13.53 3.43
CA LEU A 528 23.59 13.72 2.40
C LEU A 528 23.42 15.06 1.66
N LEU A 529 22.20 15.59 1.58
CA LEU A 529 21.95 16.99 1.21
C LEU A 529 22.04 17.97 2.39
N SER A 530 22.44 17.47 3.56
CA SER A 530 22.65 18.26 4.79
C SER A 530 21.37 18.72 5.48
N GLU A 531 20.27 18.01 5.27
CA GLU A 531 18.96 18.42 5.77
C GLU A 531 18.73 18.12 7.26
N THR A 532 17.82 18.90 7.84
CA THR A 532 17.36 18.86 9.23
C THR A 532 15.85 19.08 9.27
N PHE A 533 15.21 18.84 10.42
CA PHE A 533 13.84 19.28 10.61
C PHE A 533 13.83 20.75 10.99
N GLN A 534 13.18 21.58 10.19
CA GLN A 534 13.03 23.02 10.40
C GLN A 534 11.56 23.40 10.51
N ARG A 535 11.28 24.38 11.36
CA ARG A 535 9.92 24.80 11.63
C ARG A 535 9.32 25.62 10.49
N THR A 536 8.06 25.30 10.16
CA THR A 536 7.20 26.05 9.24
C THR A 536 6.00 26.68 9.95
N ARG A 537 5.45 26.01 10.98
CA ARG A 537 4.16 26.34 11.62
C ARG A 537 4.15 26.04 13.13
N PHE A 538 3.03 26.40 13.74
CA PHE A 538 2.74 26.35 15.19
C PHE A 538 1.29 25.87 15.45
N THR A 539 0.92 24.79 14.77
CA THR A 539 -0.39 24.11 14.86
C THR A 539 -0.56 23.28 16.13
N GLY A 540 0.54 22.81 16.73
CA GLY A 540 0.49 21.82 17.81
C GLY A 540 0.44 20.36 17.32
N VAL A 541 0.85 20.10 16.07
CA VAL A 541 1.06 18.77 15.49
C VAL A 541 2.46 18.73 14.89
N ASP A 542 3.34 17.84 15.36
CA ASP A 542 4.76 17.84 14.95
C ASP A 542 4.92 17.62 13.43
N ALA A 543 4.16 16.68 12.86
CA ALA A 543 4.14 16.38 11.42
C ALA A 543 3.58 17.52 10.54
N ASP A 544 2.98 18.55 11.12
CA ASP A 544 2.49 19.75 10.42
C ASP A 544 3.32 20.99 10.72
N ASP A 545 4.01 21.03 11.86
CA ASP A 545 4.83 22.14 12.33
C ASP A 545 6.22 22.19 11.68
N PHE A 546 6.76 21.05 11.24
CA PHE A 546 8.11 20.95 10.68
C PHE A 546 8.12 20.42 9.23
N THR A 547 9.13 20.83 8.48
CA THR A 547 9.53 20.30 7.17
C THR A 547 11.00 19.89 7.20
N VAL A 548 11.50 19.28 6.12
CA VAL A 548 12.94 19.12 5.89
C VAL A 548 13.49 20.21 4.98
N ALA A 549 14.71 20.68 5.28
CA ALA A 549 15.47 21.66 4.50
C ALA A 549 16.97 21.63 4.88
N GLU A 550 17.86 22.18 4.04
CA GLU A 550 19.31 22.27 4.31
C GLU A 550 19.58 23.01 5.62
N ALA A 551 20.45 22.45 6.48
CA ALA A 551 20.64 22.92 7.86
C ALA A 551 21.10 24.38 8.00
N THR A 552 20.48 25.13 8.91
CA THR A 552 20.71 26.57 9.17
C THR A 552 21.11 26.90 10.62
N PRO A 553 22.04 26.15 11.27
CA PRO A 553 22.34 26.35 12.69
C PRO A 553 22.92 27.74 12.96
N GLY A 554 22.22 28.53 13.77
CA GLY A 554 22.52 29.94 14.08
C GLY A 554 21.60 30.95 13.39
N GLU A 555 20.65 30.51 12.56
CA GLU A 555 19.74 31.37 11.78
C GLU A 555 18.27 30.94 11.98
N ILE A 556 17.42 31.86 12.44
CA ILE A 556 15.99 31.60 12.73
C ILE A 556 15.13 31.57 11.45
N ASP A 557 15.33 30.55 10.63
CA ASP A 557 14.59 30.41 9.38
C ASP A 557 13.22 29.76 9.62
N LEU A 558 12.15 30.56 9.44
CA LEU A 558 10.81 30.04 9.17
C LEU A 558 10.73 29.68 7.68
N VAL A 559 10.93 28.40 7.37
CA VAL A 559 10.73 27.89 6.02
C VAL A 559 9.25 28.12 5.66
N PRO A 560 8.94 28.86 4.58
CA PRO A 560 7.55 29.16 4.23
C PRO A 560 6.78 27.87 3.96
N TRP A 561 5.70 27.63 4.70
CA TRP A 561 4.84 26.48 4.44
C TRP A 561 4.27 26.54 3.02
N ALA A 562 4.47 25.47 2.28
CA ALA A 562 3.83 25.21 0.99
C ALA A 562 2.89 24.02 1.16
N ASP A 563 1.73 24.11 0.52
CA ASP A 563 0.82 22.98 0.37
C ASP A 563 1.47 21.93 -0.55
N PRO A 564 1.78 20.72 -0.05
CA PRO A 564 2.47 19.72 -0.86
C PRO A 564 1.54 18.97 -1.82
N THR A 565 0.21 19.05 -1.65
CA THR A 565 -0.75 18.44 -2.58
C THR A 565 -1.10 19.35 -3.75
N ALA A 566 -0.75 20.65 -3.65
CA ALA A 566 -1.14 21.65 -4.63
C ALA A 566 -0.65 21.34 -6.05
N ARG A 567 -1.57 21.42 -7.03
CA ARG A 567 -1.28 21.25 -8.45
C ARG A 567 -0.09 22.11 -8.90
N VAL A 568 0.97 21.46 -9.34
CA VAL A 568 2.19 22.10 -9.84
C VAL A 568 1.89 22.77 -11.19
N PRO A 569 2.07 24.10 -11.35
CA PRO A 569 1.82 24.76 -12.62
C PRO A 569 2.83 24.33 -13.68
N MET A 570 2.36 23.56 -14.66
CA MET A 570 3.18 23.04 -15.76
C MET A 570 2.67 23.55 -17.11
N ALA A 571 3.60 23.78 -18.04
CA ALA A 571 3.26 23.97 -19.44
C ALA A 571 3.12 22.58 -20.10
N PRO A 572 2.15 22.37 -21.00
CA PRO A 572 2.12 21.18 -21.84
C PRO A 572 3.41 21.07 -22.68
N ASP A 573 3.83 19.84 -22.95
CA ASP A 573 5.02 19.53 -23.74
C ASP A 573 4.93 20.16 -25.14
N ALA A 574 6.07 20.68 -25.62
CA ALA A 574 6.16 21.32 -26.92
C ALA A 574 6.23 20.28 -28.05
N ILE A 575 5.07 19.91 -28.59
CA ILE A 575 4.93 19.02 -29.75
C ILE A 575 5.17 19.77 -31.08
N ALA A 576 5.67 19.08 -32.10
CA ALA A 576 5.82 19.67 -33.43
C ALA A 576 4.45 19.81 -34.13
N GLU A 577 4.22 20.92 -34.83
CA GLU A 577 3.01 21.05 -35.66
C GLU A 577 3.09 20.05 -36.83
N VAL A 578 2.21 19.05 -36.83
CA VAL A 578 2.03 18.13 -37.96
C VAL A 578 1.53 18.95 -39.15
N ALA A 579 2.27 18.92 -40.25
CA ALA A 579 1.92 19.69 -41.44
C ALA A 579 0.71 19.07 -42.16
N GLU A 580 -0.37 19.84 -42.32
CA GLU A 580 -1.49 19.46 -43.18
C GLU A 580 -0.99 19.15 -44.61
N THR A 581 -1.20 17.92 -45.07
CA THR A 581 -0.93 17.52 -46.45
C THR A 581 -1.99 18.12 -47.38
N GLU A 582 -1.57 18.86 -48.41
CA GLU A 582 -2.52 19.33 -49.43
C GLU A 582 -3.16 18.12 -50.14
N PRO A 583 -4.49 18.11 -50.37
CA PRO A 583 -5.18 16.96 -50.93
C PRO A 583 -4.64 16.61 -52.33
N ALA A 584 -4.25 15.35 -52.49
CA ALA A 584 -3.67 14.86 -53.73
C ALA A 584 -4.64 14.98 -54.91
N VAL A 585 -4.22 15.69 -55.96
CA VAL A 585 -5.07 15.94 -57.13
C VAL A 585 -5.16 14.68 -57.99
N VAL A 586 -6.32 14.02 -57.96
CA VAL A 586 -6.66 12.92 -58.87
C VAL A 586 -6.66 13.42 -60.32
N SER A 587 -5.76 12.89 -61.15
CA SER A 587 -5.67 13.21 -62.58
C SER A 587 -5.60 11.94 -63.43
N GLY A 588 -6.48 11.82 -64.42
CA GLY A 588 -6.49 10.74 -65.41
C GLY A 588 -7.83 10.64 -66.14
N ASP A 589 -7.92 9.73 -67.11
CA ASP A 589 -9.20 9.35 -67.72
C ASP A 589 -9.91 8.32 -66.79
N PRO A 590 -11.23 8.44 -66.50
CA PRO A 590 -11.95 7.46 -65.70
C PRO A 590 -11.92 6.04 -66.29
N VAL A 591 -11.72 5.04 -65.43
CA VAL A 591 -11.70 3.62 -65.81
C VAL A 591 -12.99 2.94 -65.33
N GLU A 592 -13.65 2.19 -66.22
CA GLU A 592 -14.86 1.45 -65.87
C GLU A 592 -14.52 0.26 -64.96
N VAL A 593 -15.08 0.24 -63.75
CA VAL A 593 -15.09 -0.93 -62.87
C VAL A 593 -16.19 -1.87 -63.37
N ILE A 594 -15.81 -3.06 -63.83
CA ILE A 594 -16.74 -4.04 -64.41
C ILE A 594 -17.18 -5.10 -63.39
N GLU A 595 -16.38 -5.35 -62.36
CA GLU A 595 -16.78 -6.10 -61.16
C GLU A 595 -16.19 -5.47 -59.89
N ALA A 596 -16.94 -5.48 -58.79
CA ALA A 596 -16.48 -5.06 -57.47
C ALA A 596 -16.89 -6.11 -56.42
N TRP A 597 -16.02 -6.35 -55.45
CA TRP A 597 -16.18 -7.36 -54.41
C TRP A 597 -15.60 -6.84 -53.08
N ALA A 598 -16.25 -7.13 -51.96
CA ALA A 598 -15.75 -6.85 -50.61
C ALA A 598 -15.44 -8.15 -49.85
N GLY A 599 -14.41 -8.13 -49.03
CA GLY A 599 -14.11 -9.18 -48.06
C GLY A 599 -13.21 -8.64 -46.95
N SER A 600 -12.76 -9.52 -46.05
CA SER A 600 -11.70 -9.21 -45.07
C SER A 600 -10.82 -10.43 -44.84
N THR A 601 -9.58 -10.24 -44.38
CA THR A 601 -8.62 -11.33 -44.11
C THR A 601 -8.11 -11.31 -42.67
N ASP A 602 -7.94 -12.49 -42.08
CA ASP A 602 -7.23 -12.66 -40.81
C ASP A 602 -5.71 -12.55 -41.02
N GLY A 603 -5.01 -11.87 -40.12
CA GLY A 603 -3.55 -11.99 -39.97
C GLY A 603 -2.67 -11.40 -41.09
N GLY A 604 -3.21 -10.60 -42.00
CA GLY A 604 -2.41 -9.89 -43.02
C GLY A 604 -3.14 -9.63 -44.33
N PRO A 605 -2.42 -9.21 -45.39
CA PRO A 605 -3.00 -8.91 -46.69
C PRO A 605 -3.48 -10.15 -47.44
N LEU A 606 -4.46 -9.99 -48.33
CA LEU A 606 -4.98 -11.06 -49.17
C LEU A 606 -3.87 -11.67 -50.05
N THR A 607 -3.73 -13.00 -50.03
CA THR A 607 -2.66 -13.72 -50.76
C THR A 607 -3.14 -14.42 -52.04
N ALA A 608 -4.43 -14.75 -52.15
CA ALA A 608 -5.04 -15.39 -53.31
C ALA A 608 -5.80 -14.38 -54.20
N GLU A 609 -6.09 -14.72 -55.46
CA GLU A 609 -6.85 -13.82 -56.37
C GLU A 609 -8.22 -13.43 -55.82
N ARG A 610 -8.80 -14.27 -54.95
CA ARG A 610 -10.10 -14.07 -54.29
C ARG A 610 -10.01 -14.61 -52.88
N GLY A 611 -10.59 -13.90 -51.91
CA GLY A 611 -10.82 -14.46 -50.58
C GLY A 611 -12.02 -15.40 -50.51
N ASP A 612 -12.07 -16.22 -49.47
CA ASP A 612 -13.13 -17.21 -49.27
C ASP A 612 -14.49 -16.58 -48.89
N ASP A 613 -14.46 -15.40 -48.25
CA ASP A 613 -15.62 -14.67 -47.74
C ASP A 613 -16.12 -13.53 -48.67
N GLU A 614 -15.66 -13.48 -49.92
CA GLU A 614 -15.97 -12.36 -50.82
C GLU A 614 -17.47 -12.24 -51.19
N THR A 615 -18.02 -11.06 -50.96
CA THR A 615 -19.37 -10.65 -51.38
C THR A 615 -19.31 -9.71 -52.57
N ARG A 616 -20.31 -9.76 -53.47
CA ARG A 616 -20.34 -8.93 -54.69
C ARG A 616 -20.98 -7.58 -54.40
N LEU A 617 -20.29 -6.50 -54.79
CA LEU A 617 -20.74 -5.12 -54.68
C LEU A 617 -21.37 -4.63 -56.00
N ASP A 618 -21.97 -3.43 -56.00
CA ASP A 618 -22.32 -2.73 -57.24
C ASP A 618 -21.04 -2.11 -57.84
N PRO A 619 -20.64 -2.44 -59.09
CA PRO A 619 -19.44 -1.87 -59.69
C PRO A 619 -19.49 -0.34 -59.92
N SER A 620 -20.69 0.26 -59.89
CA SER A 620 -20.88 1.70 -60.07
C SER A 620 -20.93 2.50 -58.75
N ASP A 621 -21.09 1.80 -57.63
CA ASP A 621 -21.16 2.36 -56.27
C ASP A 621 -20.83 1.24 -55.27
N ALA A 622 -19.54 1.07 -54.96
CA ALA A 622 -19.08 -0.07 -54.19
C ALA A 622 -19.54 -0.03 -52.71
N GLY A 623 -19.84 1.17 -52.18
CA GLY A 623 -19.99 1.43 -50.74
C GLY A 623 -18.70 1.15 -49.95
N PRO A 624 -18.77 1.13 -48.61
CA PRO A 624 -17.64 0.76 -47.76
C PRO A 624 -17.55 -0.76 -47.54
N ALA A 625 -16.32 -1.26 -47.34
CA ALA A 625 -16.04 -2.53 -46.67
C ALA A 625 -15.36 -2.23 -45.33
N SER A 626 -15.83 -2.81 -44.22
CA SER A 626 -15.36 -2.50 -42.87
C SER A 626 -15.28 -3.72 -41.95
N ASP A 627 -14.44 -3.62 -40.92
CA ASP A 627 -14.29 -4.58 -39.82
C ASP A 627 -13.89 -3.80 -38.55
N ASP A 628 -14.57 -4.01 -37.43
CA ASP A 628 -14.26 -3.38 -36.13
C ASP A 628 -13.50 -4.32 -35.17
N GLY A 629 -13.24 -5.56 -35.60
CA GLY A 629 -12.47 -6.55 -34.86
C GLY A 629 -11.03 -6.66 -35.35
N TYR A 630 -10.58 -7.88 -35.63
CA TYR A 630 -9.18 -8.21 -35.92
C TYR A 630 -8.87 -8.42 -37.41
N ARG A 631 -9.83 -8.22 -38.34
CA ARG A 631 -9.62 -8.53 -39.76
C ARG A 631 -9.33 -7.28 -40.58
N TYR A 632 -8.66 -7.48 -41.71
CA TYR A 632 -8.24 -6.43 -42.62
C TYR A 632 -9.23 -6.34 -43.81
N PRO A 633 -10.18 -5.39 -43.83
CA PRO A 633 -11.19 -5.30 -44.89
C PRO A 633 -10.58 -4.81 -46.21
N TYR A 634 -11.14 -5.28 -47.32
CA TYR A 634 -10.66 -4.96 -48.65
C TYR A 634 -11.78 -4.87 -49.69
N GLN A 635 -11.49 -4.12 -50.75
CA GLN A 635 -12.25 -4.08 -51.99
C GLN A 635 -11.40 -4.59 -53.16
N ARG A 636 -11.90 -5.62 -53.84
CA ARG A 636 -11.28 -6.17 -55.04
C ARG A 636 -12.07 -5.74 -56.27
N LEU A 637 -11.44 -4.91 -57.09
CA LEU A 637 -12.05 -4.29 -58.28
C LEU A 637 -11.46 -4.89 -59.56
N VAL A 638 -12.31 -5.21 -60.52
CA VAL A 638 -11.91 -5.63 -61.86
C VAL A 638 -12.23 -4.48 -62.81
N LEU A 639 -11.21 -3.99 -63.51
CA LEU A 639 -11.24 -2.80 -64.37
C LEU A 639 -11.28 -3.20 -65.85
N ASP A 640 -12.00 -2.45 -66.70
CA ASP A 640 -11.83 -2.55 -68.16
C ASP A 640 -10.45 -2.00 -68.56
N ALA A 641 -9.60 -2.88 -69.07
CA ALA A 641 -8.25 -2.56 -69.53
C ALA A 641 -8.17 -2.43 -71.06
N SER A 642 -9.30 -2.35 -71.79
CA SER A 642 -9.34 -2.18 -73.24
C SER A 642 -8.57 -0.94 -73.75
N GLY A 643 -8.48 0.10 -72.92
CA GLY A 643 -7.71 1.33 -73.19
C GLY A 643 -6.29 1.38 -72.59
N LEU A 644 -5.87 0.35 -71.83
CA LEU A 644 -4.64 0.32 -71.04
C LEU A 644 -3.55 -0.53 -71.70
N SER A 645 -2.30 -0.27 -71.32
CA SER A 645 -1.12 -1.07 -71.71
C SER A 645 -0.10 -1.14 -70.56
N PRO A 646 0.89 -2.05 -70.59
CA PRO A 646 2.02 -1.99 -69.68
C PRO A 646 2.67 -0.59 -69.72
N GLY A 647 3.01 -0.06 -68.55
CA GLY A 647 3.46 1.32 -68.34
C GLY A 647 2.34 2.36 -68.19
N SER A 648 1.05 1.96 -68.23
CA SER A 648 -0.05 2.86 -67.82
C SER A 648 -0.03 3.01 -66.31
N ARG A 649 -0.42 4.18 -65.83
CA ARG A 649 -0.57 4.44 -64.40
C ARG A 649 -2.04 4.33 -64.02
N VAL A 650 -2.36 3.57 -62.99
CA VAL A 650 -3.69 3.51 -62.37
C VAL A 650 -3.63 4.32 -61.09
N THR A 651 -4.66 5.12 -60.85
CA THR A 651 -4.82 5.90 -59.62
C THR A 651 -6.19 5.57 -59.04
N TRP A 652 -6.19 5.11 -57.79
CA TRP A 652 -7.38 4.91 -56.98
C TRP A 652 -7.51 6.09 -56.02
N SER A 653 -8.74 6.52 -55.74
CA SER A 653 -9.04 7.47 -54.68
C SER A 653 -10.22 6.98 -53.86
N GLY A 654 -10.17 7.15 -52.55
CA GLY A 654 -11.27 6.74 -51.67
C GLY A 654 -11.02 7.08 -50.21
N HIS A 655 -11.88 6.52 -49.35
CA HIS A 655 -11.89 6.81 -47.92
C HIS A 655 -11.31 5.66 -47.10
N GLY A 656 -10.60 6.01 -46.03
CA GLY A 656 -10.06 5.12 -45.00
C GLY A 656 -10.66 5.39 -43.61
N SER A 657 -9.99 4.92 -42.56
CA SER A 657 -10.34 5.25 -41.17
C SER A 657 -9.11 5.83 -40.45
N GLY A 658 -9.05 7.15 -40.28
CA GLY A 658 -8.04 7.83 -39.47
C GLY A 658 -6.59 7.49 -39.85
N THR A 659 -5.88 6.86 -38.92
CA THR A 659 -4.44 6.55 -39.01
C THR A 659 -4.13 5.20 -39.67
N THR A 660 -5.14 4.47 -40.14
CA THR A 660 -4.98 3.16 -40.81
C THR A 660 -4.39 3.29 -42.21
N GLU A 661 -3.63 2.28 -42.65
CA GLU A 661 -2.95 2.30 -43.96
C GLU A 661 -3.81 1.62 -45.04
N LEU A 662 -4.08 2.35 -46.13
CA LEU A 662 -4.70 1.78 -47.32
C LEU A 662 -3.64 1.37 -48.33
N GLN A 663 -3.73 0.13 -48.80
CA GLN A 663 -2.77 -0.51 -49.69
C GLN A 663 -3.40 -0.82 -51.04
N LEU A 664 -2.90 -0.19 -52.11
CA LEU A 664 -3.29 -0.51 -53.48
C LEU A 664 -2.37 -1.61 -54.02
N SER A 665 -2.95 -2.71 -54.50
CA SER A 665 -2.24 -3.84 -55.09
C SER A 665 -2.85 -4.26 -56.43
N VAL A 666 -2.05 -4.95 -57.27
CA VAL A 666 -2.48 -5.51 -58.56
C VAL A 666 -2.18 -7.00 -58.65
N TRP A 667 -3.06 -7.76 -59.34
CA TRP A 667 -2.89 -9.20 -59.46
C TRP A 667 -1.86 -9.59 -60.53
N THR A 668 -0.74 -10.17 -60.10
CA THR A 668 0.34 -10.65 -60.98
C THR A 668 0.03 -12.00 -61.62
N GLY A 669 -1.15 -12.60 -61.37
CA GLY A 669 -1.55 -13.92 -61.89
C GLY A 669 -1.16 -15.09 -60.99
N SER A 670 -0.35 -14.83 -59.96
CA SER A 670 0.05 -15.79 -58.92
C SER A 670 0.13 -15.18 -57.53
N SER A 671 0.25 -13.86 -57.41
CA SER A 671 0.25 -13.12 -56.14
C SER A 671 -0.23 -11.68 -56.37
N TRP A 672 -0.65 -11.01 -55.30
CA TRP A 672 -0.79 -9.56 -55.32
C TRP A 672 0.60 -8.90 -55.29
N ARG A 673 0.73 -7.77 -55.97
CA ARG A 673 1.91 -6.89 -55.93
C ARG A 673 1.45 -5.53 -55.46
N LEU A 674 2.01 -5.06 -54.34
CA LEU A 674 1.80 -3.71 -53.85
C LEU A 674 2.25 -2.69 -54.91
N LEU A 675 1.39 -1.70 -55.14
CA LEU A 675 1.60 -0.60 -56.06
C LEU A 675 1.95 0.68 -55.29
N ASP A 676 1.19 0.96 -54.23
CA ASP A 676 1.29 2.16 -53.41
C ASP A 676 0.57 1.93 -52.07
N ALA A 677 0.95 2.67 -51.03
CA ALA A 677 0.32 2.63 -49.72
C ALA A 677 0.44 3.99 -49.02
N ASP A 678 -0.61 4.44 -48.35
CA ASP A 678 -0.66 5.75 -47.68
C ASP A 678 -1.74 5.75 -46.57
N VAL A 679 -1.72 6.76 -45.70
CA VAL A 679 -2.58 6.87 -44.50
C VAL A 679 -3.41 8.15 -44.54
N GLY A 680 -4.71 8.03 -44.25
CA GLY A 680 -5.59 9.17 -44.01
C GLY A 680 -7.08 8.83 -44.22
N ASP A 681 -7.94 9.81 -43.94
CA ASP A 681 -9.38 9.71 -44.21
C ASP A 681 -9.70 9.82 -45.70
N ASP A 682 -8.96 10.64 -46.45
CA ASP A 682 -9.03 10.82 -47.91
C ASP A 682 -7.70 10.42 -48.55
N VAL A 683 -7.65 9.28 -49.23
CA VAL A 683 -6.39 8.68 -49.74
C VAL A 683 -6.39 8.57 -51.26
N VAL A 684 -5.25 8.86 -51.89
CA VAL A 684 -5.03 8.72 -53.34
C VAL A 684 -3.78 7.87 -53.60
N LEU A 685 -3.99 6.66 -54.10
CA LEU A 685 -2.94 5.65 -54.31
C LEU A 685 -2.67 5.45 -55.80
N THR A 686 -1.41 5.40 -56.23
CA THR A 686 -1.05 5.30 -57.64
C THR A 686 0.06 4.31 -58.01
N GLY A 687 -0.27 3.41 -58.93
CA GLY A 687 0.61 2.34 -59.38
C GLY A 687 0.88 2.36 -60.88
N THR A 688 2.04 1.87 -61.30
CA THR A 688 2.32 1.59 -62.72
C THR A 688 2.11 0.10 -63.02
N LEU A 689 1.34 -0.19 -64.07
CA LEU A 689 1.06 -1.55 -64.53
C LEU A 689 2.26 -2.16 -65.27
N GLU A 690 2.60 -3.39 -64.92
CA GLU A 690 3.68 -4.16 -65.52
C GLU A 690 3.20 -5.17 -66.58
N ASN A 691 4.15 -5.82 -67.24
CA ASN A 691 3.90 -6.67 -68.38
C ASN A 691 3.39 -8.06 -67.93
N GLY A 692 2.07 -8.25 -68.00
CA GLY A 692 1.39 -9.49 -67.63
C GLY A 692 0.18 -9.28 -66.71
N GLU A 693 0.04 -8.10 -66.10
CA GLU A 693 -1.04 -7.77 -65.16
C GLU A 693 -2.38 -7.51 -65.87
N ILE A 694 -2.34 -7.03 -67.11
CA ILE A 694 -3.50 -6.95 -68.00
C ILE A 694 -3.75 -8.35 -68.59
N ARG A 695 -4.92 -8.94 -68.30
CA ARG A 695 -5.33 -10.28 -68.74
C ARG A 695 -6.70 -10.27 -69.36
N ASP A 696 -6.84 -10.87 -70.53
CA ASP A 696 -8.12 -11.03 -71.26
C ASP A 696 -8.94 -9.72 -71.42
N GLY A 697 -8.25 -8.57 -71.40
CA GLY A 697 -8.87 -7.24 -71.50
C GLY A 697 -9.22 -6.59 -70.16
N ALA A 698 -8.86 -7.19 -69.02
CA ALA A 698 -9.13 -6.66 -67.68
C ALA A 698 -7.86 -6.54 -66.82
N VAL A 699 -7.95 -5.77 -65.73
CA VAL A 699 -6.97 -5.71 -64.64
C VAL A 699 -7.71 -5.89 -63.32
N SER A 700 -7.23 -6.80 -62.45
CA SER A 700 -7.72 -6.91 -61.08
C SER A 700 -6.82 -6.10 -60.15
N ILE A 701 -7.40 -5.10 -59.46
CA ILE A 701 -6.78 -4.39 -58.34
C ILE A 701 -7.45 -4.78 -57.02
N LEU A 702 -6.71 -4.59 -55.94
CA LEU A 702 -7.14 -4.78 -54.56
C LEU A 702 -6.79 -3.48 -53.83
N VAL A 703 -7.75 -2.93 -53.09
CA VAL A 703 -7.47 -1.89 -52.09
C VAL A 703 -7.85 -2.45 -50.74
N GLN A 704 -6.88 -2.55 -49.84
CA GLN A 704 -7.04 -3.19 -48.54
C GLN A 704 -6.64 -2.21 -47.45
N ASN A 705 -7.48 -2.06 -46.42
CA ASN A 705 -7.05 -1.52 -45.14
C ASN A 705 -6.25 -2.63 -44.46
N GLY A 706 -4.92 -2.48 -44.43
CA GLY A 706 -3.96 -3.56 -44.15
C GLY A 706 -3.00 -3.23 -42.99
N PRO A 707 -2.23 -4.20 -42.51
CA PRO A 707 -1.16 -3.93 -41.54
C PRO A 707 -0.12 -3.01 -42.17
N ARG A 708 0.33 -1.97 -41.46
CA ARG A 708 1.26 -0.94 -41.99
C ARG A 708 2.44 -1.56 -42.74
N THR A 709 2.77 -1.02 -43.92
CA THR A 709 3.97 -1.40 -44.67
C THR A 709 5.26 -0.82 -44.12
N GLN A 710 5.17 0.27 -43.35
CA GLN A 710 6.29 0.89 -42.62
C GLN A 710 5.83 1.22 -41.20
N PRO A 711 6.60 0.86 -40.15
CA PRO A 711 6.27 1.27 -38.79
C PRO A 711 6.46 2.78 -38.64
N ARG A 712 5.64 3.41 -37.79
CA ARG A 712 5.84 4.80 -37.36
C ARG A 712 6.80 4.87 -36.19
N ILE A 713 6.52 4.07 -35.17
CA ILE A 713 7.36 3.88 -33.99
C ILE A 713 8.43 2.81 -34.23
N VAL A 714 9.66 3.06 -33.80
CA VAL A 714 10.83 2.19 -33.98
C VAL A 714 11.63 2.10 -32.68
N ASP A 715 12.17 0.91 -32.37
CA ASP A 715 12.96 0.63 -31.16
C ASP A 715 14.35 1.32 -31.25
N GLU A 716 14.39 2.64 -31.01
CA GLU A 716 15.60 3.47 -31.08
C GLU A 716 16.35 3.61 -29.75
N ARG A 717 15.67 3.53 -28.59
CA ARG A 717 16.25 3.69 -27.24
C ARG A 717 16.90 5.04 -27.06
N ASP A 718 16.06 6.05 -27.28
CA ASP A 718 16.37 7.45 -27.47
C ASP A 718 16.19 8.27 -26.18
N ALA A 719 15.65 7.62 -25.13
CA ALA A 719 15.32 8.17 -23.81
C ALA A 719 14.22 9.25 -23.85
N ARG A 720 13.24 9.12 -24.74
CA ARG A 720 12.12 10.07 -24.88
C ARG A 720 10.80 9.40 -25.25
N LEU A 721 9.74 9.87 -24.60
CA LEU A 721 8.35 9.64 -24.99
C LEU A 721 8.11 9.99 -26.47
N GLU A 722 7.59 9.03 -27.24
CA GLU A 722 7.31 9.15 -28.70
C GLU A 722 6.53 10.42 -29.10
N ASP A 723 6.64 10.81 -30.38
CA ASP A 723 5.86 11.91 -30.96
C ASP A 723 4.36 11.53 -31.02
N PRO A 724 3.43 12.37 -30.49
CA PRO A 724 1.98 12.13 -30.60
C PRO A 724 1.44 11.99 -32.03
N ALA A 725 2.19 12.35 -33.07
CA ALA A 725 1.83 12.07 -34.46
C ALA A 725 1.89 10.57 -34.83
N ASP A 726 2.66 9.77 -34.09
CA ASP A 726 3.06 8.41 -34.47
C ASP A 726 2.28 7.29 -33.75
N TYR A 727 1.55 7.62 -32.68
CA TYR A 727 0.56 6.74 -32.01
C TYR A 727 -0.86 7.33 -32.04
N ASP A 728 -1.84 6.53 -31.66
CA ASP A 728 -3.26 6.90 -31.64
C ASP A 728 -3.69 7.45 -30.28
N LEU A 729 -3.32 6.76 -29.19
CA LEU A 729 -3.61 7.11 -27.79
C LEU A 729 -2.47 6.73 -26.85
N ALA A 730 -2.50 7.25 -25.62
CA ALA A 730 -1.61 6.87 -24.53
C ALA A 730 -2.37 6.55 -23.24
N ILE A 731 -1.75 5.73 -22.38
CA ILE A 731 -2.20 5.40 -21.02
C ILE A 731 -1.05 5.70 -20.06
N ALA A 732 -1.30 6.47 -19.00
CA ALA A 732 -0.33 6.67 -17.92
C ALA A 732 -0.46 5.56 -16.87
N HIS A 733 0.67 4.99 -16.44
CA HIS A 733 0.76 3.96 -15.39
C HIS A 733 1.55 4.52 -14.21
N ILE A 734 0.83 4.73 -13.11
CA ILE A 734 1.34 5.10 -11.78
C ILE A 734 1.23 3.86 -10.88
N THR A 735 2.09 3.73 -9.88
CA THR A 735 2.14 2.56 -9.01
C THR A 735 2.91 2.88 -7.74
N ASP A 736 2.60 2.19 -6.64
CA ASP A 736 3.41 2.11 -5.43
C ASP A 736 3.94 3.49 -4.98
N THR A 737 3.01 4.41 -4.71
CA THR A 737 3.31 5.80 -4.31
C THR A 737 3.37 5.98 -2.81
N GLN A 738 3.28 4.90 -2.02
CA GLN A 738 3.12 4.96 -0.57
C GLN A 738 4.19 5.80 0.15
N TYR A 739 5.47 5.70 -0.22
CA TYR A 739 6.52 6.57 0.34
C TYR A 739 6.48 8.01 -0.13
N LEU A 740 5.91 8.26 -1.30
CA LEU A 740 5.66 9.63 -1.76
C LEU A 740 4.52 10.24 -0.93
N SER A 741 3.42 9.52 -0.70
CA SER A 741 2.32 9.99 0.15
C SER A 741 2.72 10.18 1.63
N GLU A 742 3.56 9.30 2.19
CA GLU A 742 4.11 9.45 3.55
C GLU A 742 5.05 10.66 3.67
N SER A 743 6.00 10.77 2.73
CA SER A 743 7.25 11.52 2.95
C SER A 743 7.67 12.50 1.84
N TYR A 744 7.18 12.33 0.61
CA TYR A 744 7.51 13.20 -0.53
C TYR A 744 6.28 13.60 -1.38
N PRO A 745 5.18 14.10 -0.78
CA PRO A 745 3.91 14.31 -1.48
C PRO A 745 4.03 15.30 -2.65
N GLU A 746 5.00 16.22 -2.61
CA GLU A 746 5.28 17.17 -3.69
C GLU A 746 5.84 16.51 -4.96
N VAL A 747 6.44 15.32 -4.84
CA VAL A 747 6.88 14.50 -5.99
C VAL A 747 5.67 13.84 -6.64
N TYR A 748 4.75 13.29 -5.84
CA TYR A 748 3.55 12.66 -6.36
C TYR A 748 2.61 13.70 -6.99
N ALA A 749 2.41 14.85 -6.34
CA ALA A 749 1.71 16.00 -6.91
C ALA A 749 2.31 16.44 -8.26
N ARG A 750 3.64 16.38 -8.43
CA ARG A 750 4.33 16.69 -9.70
C ARG A 750 4.03 15.67 -10.79
N MET A 751 4.07 14.37 -10.47
CA MET A 751 3.72 13.27 -11.39
C MET A 751 2.32 13.44 -11.97
N VAL A 752 1.34 13.62 -11.08
CA VAL A 752 -0.07 13.78 -11.45
C VAL A 752 -0.33 15.10 -12.17
N SER A 753 0.31 16.20 -11.75
CA SER A 753 0.21 17.50 -12.41
C SER A 753 0.70 17.48 -13.86
N TRP A 754 1.73 16.68 -14.17
CA TRP A 754 2.22 16.53 -15.54
C TRP A 754 1.21 15.79 -16.42
N ILE A 755 0.61 14.71 -15.93
CA ILE A 755 -0.45 13.97 -16.65
C ILE A 755 -1.62 14.93 -16.93
N ALA A 756 -2.10 15.66 -15.92
CA ALA A 756 -3.17 16.64 -16.06
C ALA A 756 -2.82 17.85 -16.94
N ALA A 757 -1.53 18.15 -17.17
CA ALA A 757 -1.07 19.20 -18.08
C ALA A 757 -0.87 18.67 -19.52
N ASN A 758 -0.55 17.39 -19.69
CA ASN A 758 -0.20 16.78 -20.97
C ASN A 758 -1.26 15.88 -21.58
N ALA A 759 -2.38 15.61 -20.91
CA ALA A 759 -3.41 14.70 -21.40
C ALA A 759 -3.85 14.99 -22.86
N ALA A 760 -4.10 16.25 -23.21
CA ALA A 760 -4.47 16.62 -24.57
C ALA A 760 -3.31 16.61 -25.59
N THR A 761 -2.09 16.98 -25.18
CA THR A 761 -0.92 17.06 -26.07
C THR A 761 -0.27 15.71 -26.34
N ARG A 762 -0.25 14.82 -25.33
CA ARG A 762 0.26 13.44 -25.38
C ARG A 762 -0.84 12.39 -25.58
N ARG A 763 -2.09 12.81 -25.82
CA ARG A 763 -3.28 11.93 -26.00
C ARG A 763 -3.43 10.89 -24.89
N ILE A 764 -3.24 11.29 -23.64
CA ILE A 764 -3.43 10.42 -22.48
C ILE A 764 -4.93 10.31 -22.24
N GLU A 765 -5.52 9.20 -22.70
CA GLU A 765 -6.96 8.94 -22.59
C GLU A 765 -7.33 8.31 -21.24
N PHE A 766 -6.36 7.74 -20.53
CA PHE A 766 -6.57 7.13 -19.21
C PHE A 766 -5.30 7.17 -18.34
N ALA A 767 -5.48 7.33 -17.02
CA ALA A 767 -4.42 7.18 -16.01
C ALA A 767 -4.80 6.10 -15.00
N THR A 768 -4.00 5.03 -14.88
CA THR A 768 -4.24 3.94 -13.92
C THR A 768 -3.20 3.93 -12.81
N HIS A 769 -3.64 3.70 -11.57
CA HIS A 769 -2.77 3.50 -10.41
C HIS A 769 -2.90 2.07 -9.88
N THR A 770 -1.82 1.27 -9.92
CA THR A 770 -1.81 -0.14 -9.46
C THR A 770 -1.65 -0.30 -7.94
N GLY A 771 -2.25 0.59 -7.16
CA GLY A 771 -2.31 0.56 -5.70
C GLY A 771 -1.02 0.91 -4.97
N ASP A 772 -1.06 0.68 -3.65
CA ASP A 772 -0.17 1.20 -2.62
C ASP A 772 -0.10 2.74 -2.68
N MET A 773 -1.24 3.35 -2.37
CA MET A 773 -1.42 4.80 -2.30
C MET A 773 -0.83 5.39 -1.01
N VAL A 774 -0.92 4.66 0.11
CA VAL A 774 -0.46 5.05 1.46
C VAL A 774 0.46 3.99 2.06
N GLU A 775 1.31 4.32 3.03
CA GLU A 775 2.31 3.39 3.60
C GLU A 775 1.79 2.74 4.89
N ASN A 776 1.06 3.49 5.71
CA ASN A 776 0.77 3.13 7.09
C ASN A 776 -0.62 2.48 7.33
N TRP A 777 -1.18 1.76 6.34
CA TRP A 777 -2.40 0.95 6.48
C TRP A 777 -2.22 -0.50 5.99
N VAL A 778 -1.01 -1.04 6.16
CA VAL A 778 -0.60 -2.39 5.71
C VAL A 778 -0.75 -3.48 6.77
N ASP A 779 -0.41 -3.19 8.02
CA ASP A 779 -0.32 -4.20 9.07
C ASP A 779 -1.53 -4.14 10.01
N PRO A 780 -2.12 -5.30 10.37
CA PRO A 780 -3.31 -5.41 11.23
C PRO A 780 -3.33 -4.61 12.54
N GLU A 781 -2.15 -4.29 13.11
CA GLU A 781 -2.00 -3.56 14.38
C GLU A 781 -1.84 -2.03 14.23
N GLN A 782 -1.79 -1.51 12.99
CA GLN A 782 -1.62 -0.07 12.74
C GLN A 782 -2.87 0.76 13.09
N THR A 783 -2.61 2.00 13.50
CA THR A 783 -3.63 2.99 13.91
C THR A 783 -4.05 3.87 12.73
N GLU A 784 -5.31 4.27 12.69
CA GLU A 784 -5.87 5.07 11.59
C GLU A 784 -5.27 6.48 11.44
N GLU A 785 -4.74 7.09 12.50
CA GLU A 785 -4.39 8.53 12.50
C GLU A 785 -3.38 8.89 11.40
N ARG A 786 -2.31 8.10 11.25
CA ARG A 786 -1.31 8.32 10.22
C ARG A 786 -1.83 7.95 8.83
N ALA A 787 -2.53 6.82 8.72
CA ALA A 787 -3.13 6.37 7.48
C ALA A 787 -4.11 7.41 6.90
N ARG A 788 -4.94 8.04 7.76
CA ARG A 788 -5.87 9.11 7.37
C ARG A 788 -5.15 10.31 6.79
N ARG A 789 -4.05 10.78 7.41
CA ARG A 789 -3.23 11.88 6.86
C ARG A 789 -2.64 11.51 5.49
N GLU A 790 -2.13 10.29 5.33
CA GLU A 790 -1.60 9.82 4.03
C GLU A 790 -2.68 9.69 2.97
N TYR A 791 -3.88 9.21 3.34
CA TYR A 791 -5.03 9.11 2.46
C TYR A 791 -5.59 10.47 2.04
N GLU A 792 -5.63 11.45 2.96
CA GLU A 792 -5.99 12.84 2.66
C GLU A 792 -5.02 13.42 1.61
N LEU A 793 -3.70 13.29 1.84
CA LEU A 793 -2.68 13.73 0.90
C LEU A 793 -2.81 13.05 -0.47
N ALA A 794 -2.93 11.72 -0.51
CA ALA A 794 -3.06 10.95 -1.76
C ALA A 794 -4.37 11.27 -2.50
N SER A 795 -5.47 11.46 -1.77
CA SER A 795 -6.78 11.83 -2.32
C SER A 795 -6.77 13.22 -2.95
N ASP A 796 -6.18 14.21 -2.27
CA ASP A 796 -6.08 15.59 -2.75
C ASP A 796 -5.13 15.67 -3.97
N ILE A 797 -4.05 14.88 -3.98
CA ILE A 797 -3.17 14.76 -5.14
C ILE A 797 -3.90 14.11 -6.33
N GLN A 798 -4.65 13.02 -6.12
CA GLN A 798 -5.43 12.41 -7.20
C GLN A 798 -6.56 13.31 -7.71
N ALA A 799 -7.08 14.21 -6.88
CA ALA A 799 -8.10 15.19 -7.31
C ALA A 799 -7.59 16.12 -8.42
N ILE A 800 -6.27 16.22 -8.64
CA ILE A 800 -5.68 16.93 -9.79
C ILE A 800 -6.10 16.31 -11.13
N LEU A 801 -6.30 14.98 -11.20
CA LEU A 801 -6.83 14.31 -12.41
C LEU A 801 -8.33 14.55 -12.55
N ASP A 802 -9.07 14.41 -11.45
CA ASP A 802 -10.52 14.57 -11.40
C ASP A 802 -10.93 16.00 -11.83
N ASP A 803 -10.28 17.03 -11.27
CA ASP A 803 -10.47 18.45 -11.63
C ASP A 803 -10.03 18.77 -13.07
N ALA A 804 -9.09 17.99 -13.62
CA ALA A 804 -8.67 18.11 -15.01
C ALA A 804 -9.58 17.36 -15.99
N GLY A 805 -10.48 16.51 -15.49
CA GLY A 805 -11.33 15.62 -16.30
C GLY A 805 -10.53 14.54 -17.04
N VAL A 806 -9.41 14.09 -16.47
CA VAL A 806 -8.63 12.96 -17.00
C VAL A 806 -9.23 11.65 -16.44
N PRO A 807 -9.77 10.76 -17.28
CA PRO A 807 -10.29 9.47 -16.82
C PRO A 807 -9.22 8.70 -16.07
N ASN A 808 -9.54 8.26 -14.86
CA ASN A 808 -8.59 7.56 -14.01
C ASN A 808 -9.25 6.46 -13.17
N SER A 809 -8.44 5.51 -12.71
CA SER A 809 -8.83 4.54 -11.70
C SER A 809 -7.68 4.22 -10.76
N VAL A 810 -8.02 3.96 -9.50
CA VAL A 810 -7.12 3.39 -8.50
C VAL A 810 -7.68 2.03 -8.04
N LEU A 811 -6.81 1.23 -7.44
CA LEU A 811 -7.12 -0.03 -6.75
C LEU A 811 -6.33 -0.07 -5.44
N PRO A 812 -6.78 -0.78 -4.39
CA PRO A 812 -6.02 -0.88 -3.16
C PRO A 812 -4.88 -1.90 -3.31
N GLY A 813 -3.67 -1.46 -3.00
CA GLY A 813 -2.52 -2.34 -2.78
C GLY A 813 -2.51 -2.92 -1.37
N ASN A 814 -1.46 -3.67 -1.01
CA ASN A 814 -1.41 -4.31 0.31
C ASN A 814 -1.27 -3.31 1.47
N HIS A 815 -0.75 -2.11 1.20
CA HIS A 815 -0.69 -1.00 2.15
C HIS A 815 -1.97 -0.17 2.20
N ASP A 816 -2.92 -0.38 1.28
CA ASP A 816 -4.21 0.32 1.27
C ASP A 816 -5.34 -0.49 1.94
N ASN A 817 -5.14 -1.77 2.21
CA ASN A 817 -6.24 -2.63 2.66
C ASN A 817 -5.89 -3.65 3.74
N LYS A 818 -4.88 -3.35 4.58
CA LYS A 818 -4.36 -4.29 5.60
C LYS A 818 -4.05 -5.67 5.04
N ARG A 819 -3.32 -5.71 3.91
CA ARG A 819 -2.98 -6.94 3.14
C ARG A 819 -4.21 -7.78 2.77
N GLY A 820 -5.29 -7.13 2.35
CA GLY A 820 -6.54 -7.73 1.91
C GLY A 820 -7.62 -7.88 3.00
N ALA A 821 -7.30 -7.56 4.26
CA ALA A 821 -8.23 -7.77 5.38
C ALA A 821 -9.31 -6.68 5.52
N ASP A 822 -9.07 -5.43 5.11
CA ASP A 822 -9.98 -4.31 5.37
C ASP A 822 -9.84 -3.17 4.35
N ASN A 823 -10.82 -3.04 3.45
CA ASN A 823 -10.90 -1.97 2.45
C ASN A 823 -11.74 -0.75 2.93
N SER A 824 -12.15 -0.68 4.19
CA SER A 824 -13.09 0.36 4.67
C SER A 824 -12.51 1.77 4.58
N LEU A 825 -11.27 1.95 5.03
CA LEU A 825 -10.58 3.24 5.00
C LEU A 825 -10.28 3.68 3.55
N PHE A 826 -9.79 2.78 2.71
CA PHE A 826 -9.61 3.03 1.27
C PHE A 826 -10.90 3.55 0.60
N ASN A 827 -12.04 2.91 0.88
CA ASN A 827 -13.34 3.29 0.32
C ASN A 827 -13.89 4.62 0.87
N GLU A 828 -13.35 5.17 1.97
CA GLU A 828 -13.68 6.52 2.46
C GLU A 828 -13.14 7.62 1.52
N TYR A 829 -11.98 7.39 0.89
CA TYR A 829 -11.29 8.37 0.02
C TYR A 829 -11.38 8.06 -1.48
N PHE A 830 -11.43 6.76 -1.83
CA PHE A 830 -11.43 6.25 -3.20
C PHE A 830 -12.66 5.38 -3.51
N GLY A 831 -13.76 5.56 -2.76
CA GLY A 831 -15.02 4.85 -2.98
C GLY A 831 -15.72 5.19 -4.33
N PRO A 832 -16.73 4.41 -4.74
CA PRO A 832 -17.35 4.54 -6.07
C PRO A 832 -17.97 5.91 -6.36
N ASP A 833 -18.45 6.62 -5.32
CA ASP A 833 -19.07 7.94 -5.44
C ASP A 833 -18.11 9.01 -6.00
N ARG A 834 -16.78 8.83 -5.85
CA ARG A 834 -15.76 9.68 -6.49
C ARG A 834 -15.78 9.58 -8.01
N TYR A 835 -15.98 8.36 -8.52
CA TYR A 835 -15.89 8.03 -9.94
C TYR A 835 -17.25 8.07 -10.65
N ALA A 836 -18.35 8.00 -9.90
CA ALA A 836 -19.71 7.87 -10.44
C ALA A 836 -20.20 9.03 -11.35
N GLU A 837 -19.55 10.20 -11.34
CA GLU A 837 -19.84 11.29 -12.27
C GLU A 837 -18.96 11.29 -13.54
N MET A 838 -17.89 10.47 -13.61
CA MET A 838 -17.09 10.29 -14.83
C MET A 838 -17.86 9.42 -15.85
N PRO A 839 -18.06 9.89 -17.10
CA PRO A 839 -18.76 9.11 -18.14
C PRO A 839 -18.13 7.75 -18.46
N GLU A 840 -16.83 7.61 -18.23
CA GLU A 840 -16.03 6.42 -18.50
C GLU A 840 -16.23 5.34 -17.41
N TYR A 841 -16.70 5.68 -16.21
CA TYR A 841 -16.79 4.72 -15.10
C TYR A 841 -17.91 3.70 -15.33
N GLY A 842 -17.54 2.43 -15.49
CA GLY A 842 -18.45 1.32 -15.77
C GLY A 842 -19.08 0.71 -14.51
N GLY A 843 -18.39 0.79 -13.38
CA GLY A 843 -18.87 0.39 -12.06
C GLY A 843 -17.84 -0.38 -11.23
N SER A 844 -18.22 -0.72 -10.00
CA SER A 844 -17.42 -1.52 -9.07
C SER A 844 -18.05 -2.88 -8.74
N ILE A 845 -17.30 -3.69 -7.99
CA ILE A 845 -17.71 -5.03 -7.52
C ILE A 845 -18.99 -4.99 -6.67
N ALA A 846 -19.14 -3.99 -5.79
CA ALA A 846 -20.33 -3.81 -4.97
C ALA A 846 -20.63 -2.32 -4.66
N PRO A 847 -21.88 -1.93 -4.36
CA PRO A 847 -22.22 -0.56 -4.00
C PRO A 847 -21.47 -0.10 -2.75
N GLY A 848 -20.71 0.99 -2.87
CA GLY A 848 -19.87 1.54 -1.79
C GLY A 848 -18.50 0.88 -1.64
N ASP A 849 -18.18 -0.13 -2.46
CA ASP A 849 -16.86 -0.79 -2.47
C ASP A 849 -16.23 -0.67 -3.86
N ASN A 850 -15.10 0.03 -3.95
CA ASN A 850 -14.35 0.28 -5.18
C ASN A 850 -13.08 -0.60 -5.29
N ARG A 851 -12.88 -1.58 -4.38
CA ARG A 851 -11.67 -2.41 -4.33
C ARG A 851 -11.36 -3.10 -5.67
N ALA A 852 -12.40 -3.50 -6.39
CA ALA A 852 -12.35 -3.84 -7.81
C ALA A 852 -13.34 -2.98 -8.58
N ASN A 853 -12.92 -2.43 -9.72
CA ASN A 853 -13.70 -1.53 -10.55
C ASN A 853 -13.32 -1.60 -12.03
N PHE A 854 -14.16 -1.08 -12.92
CA PHE A 854 -13.81 -0.97 -14.33
C PHE A 854 -14.31 0.33 -14.95
N SER A 855 -13.58 0.79 -15.96
CA SER A 855 -13.93 1.95 -16.79
C SER A 855 -13.83 1.59 -18.27
N THR A 856 -14.62 2.25 -19.12
CA THR A 856 -14.63 2.07 -20.57
C THR A 856 -14.53 3.39 -21.30
N PHE A 857 -13.67 3.47 -22.30
CA PHE A 857 -13.53 4.65 -23.17
C PHE A 857 -13.30 4.24 -24.63
N ALA A 858 -13.29 5.20 -25.55
CA ALA A 858 -13.05 4.95 -26.97
C ALA A 858 -12.14 6.02 -27.58
N ALA A 859 -11.06 5.60 -28.22
CA ALA A 859 -10.06 6.47 -28.85
C ALA A 859 -9.41 5.74 -30.05
N GLY A 860 -8.97 6.50 -31.07
CA GLY A 860 -8.34 5.92 -32.27
C GLY A 860 -9.21 4.95 -33.09
N GLY A 861 -10.54 4.96 -32.90
CA GLY A 861 -11.45 3.96 -33.47
C GLY A 861 -11.49 2.62 -32.72
N ALA A 862 -10.75 2.49 -31.61
CA ALA A 862 -10.83 1.36 -30.68
C ALA A 862 -11.75 1.68 -29.50
N ARG A 863 -12.26 0.62 -28.86
CA ARG A 863 -12.85 0.66 -27.52
C ARG A 863 -11.91 -0.01 -26.53
N PHE A 864 -11.84 0.52 -25.33
CA PHE A 864 -11.01 0.03 -24.24
C PHE A 864 -11.83 -0.23 -22.99
N LEU A 865 -11.43 -1.25 -22.24
CA LEU A 865 -11.92 -1.51 -20.89
C LEU A 865 -10.70 -1.60 -19.96
N MET A 866 -10.65 -0.71 -18.98
CA MET A 866 -9.68 -0.71 -17.90
C MET A 866 -10.29 -1.50 -16.73
N LEU A 867 -9.73 -2.65 -16.38
CA LEU A 867 -10.20 -3.50 -15.28
C LEU A 867 -9.22 -3.43 -14.11
N SER A 868 -9.68 -2.96 -12.96
CA SER A 868 -8.89 -2.81 -11.74
C SER A 868 -9.24 -3.90 -10.72
N LEU A 869 -8.23 -4.63 -10.22
CA LEU A 869 -8.36 -5.68 -9.19
C LEU A 869 -7.45 -5.40 -7.97
N PRO A 870 -7.92 -5.64 -6.74
CA PRO A 870 -7.20 -5.27 -5.51
C PRO A 870 -6.03 -6.21 -5.22
N TYR A 871 -5.15 -5.84 -4.28
CA TYR A 871 -4.31 -6.83 -3.61
C TYR A 871 -5.15 -7.92 -2.94
N ALA A 872 -4.66 -9.17 -2.97
CA ALA A 872 -5.31 -10.35 -2.40
C ALA A 872 -6.73 -10.62 -2.93
N TYR A 873 -6.97 -10.37 -4.23
CA TYR A 873 -8.20 -10.78 -4.91
C TYR A 873 -8.50 -12.28 -4.71
N GLY A 874 -9.75 -12.62 -4.42
CA GLY A 874 -10.22 -13.99 -4.20
C GLY A 874 -11.19 -14.47 -5.28
N GLU A 875 -12.01 -15.46 -4.95
CA GLU A 875 -13.01 -16.03 -5.88
C GLU A 875 -14.09 -15.02 -6.30
N GLU A 876 -14.45 -14.06 -5.44
CA GLU A 876 -15.46 -13.04 -5.75
C GLU A 876 -14.95 -12.10 -6.85
N GLU A 877 -13.77 -11.52 -6.67
CA GLU A 877 -13.09 -10.68 -7.66
C GLU A 877 -12.82 -11.45 -8.96
N MET A 878 -12.37 -12.70 -8.87
CA MET A 878 -12.05 -13.51 -10.04
C MET A 878 -13.29 -13.83 -10.88
N ALA A 879 -14.40 -14.21 -10.23
CA ALA A 879 -15.66 -14.46 -10.92
C ALA A 879 -16.29 -13.16 -11.49
N TRP A 880 -16.13 -12.04 -10.77
CA TRP A 880 -16.55 -10.73 -11.25
C TRP A 880 -15.72 -10.27 -12.46
N ALA A 881 -14.39 -10.44 -12.43
CA ALA A 881 -13.49 -10.16 -13.55
C ALA A 881 -13.85 -11.00 -14.79
N GLU A 882 -14.09 -12.30 -14.62
CA GLU A 882 -14.55 -13.20 -15.69
C GLU A 882 -15.88 -12.69 -16.30
N GLN A 883 -16.83 -12.25 -15.48
CA GLN A 883 -18.10 -11.68 -15.94
C GLN A 883 -17.90 -10.35 -16.70
N VAL A 884 -17.06 -9.44 -16.20
CA VAL A 884 -16.80 -8.13 -16.83
C VAL A 884 -16.11 -8.33 -18.19
N VAL A 885 -15.05 -9.13 -18.27
CA VAL A 885 -14.32 -9.37 -19.52
C VAL A 885 -15.20 -10.06 -20.57
N THR A 886 -15.93 -11.12 -20.19
CA THR A 886 -16.76 -11.88 -21.13
C THR A 886 -18.02 -11.12 -21.59
N SER A 887 -18.44 -10.08 -20.87
CA SER A 887 -19.54 -9.19 -21.28
C SER A 887 -19.13 -8.02 -22.18
N HIS A 888 -17.83 -7.77 -22.34
CA HIS A 888 -17.26 -6.71 -23.21
C HIS A 888 -16.32 -7.28 -24.30
N PRO A 889 -16.76 -8.26 -25.12
CA PRO A 889 -15.88 -8.96 -26.08
C PRO A 889 -15.34 -8.05 -27.21
N ASP A 890 -15.92 -6.88 -27.37
CA ASP A 890 -15.64 -5.88 -28.41
C ASP A 890 -14.84 -4.66 -27.90
N HIS A 891 -14.25 -4.80 -26.70
CA HIS A 891 -13.33 -3.85 -26.06
C HIS A 891 -11.96 -4.50 -25.89
N ASN A 892 -10.87 -3.76 -26.14
CA ASN A 892 -9.53 -4.15 -25.75
C ASN A 892 -9.39 -3.99 -24.23
N VAL A 893 -9.16 -5.08 -23.51
CA VAL A 893 -9.07 -5.09 -22.05
C VAL A 893 -7.63 -4.90 -21.61
N VAL A 894 -7.41 -3.89 -20.77
CA VAL A 894 -6.19 -3.69 -19.98
C VAL A 894 -6.54 -4.00 -18.53
N ILE A 895 -5.84 -4.95 -17.92
CA ILE A 895 -6.03 -5.30 -16.50
C ILE A 895 -4.96 -4.60 -15.67
N SER A 896 -5.37 -3.84 -14.67
CA SER A 896 -4.53 -3.32 -13.60
C SER A 896 -4.79 -4.14 -12.33
N THR A 897 -3.74 -4.65 -11.70
CA THR A 897 -3.83 -5.42 -10.45
C THR A 897 -2.59 -5.14 -9.61
N HIS A 898 -2.70 -5.09 -8.28
CA HIS A 898 -1.52 -4.81 -7.46
C HIS A 898 -0.45 -5.92 -7.61
N GLU A 899 -0.84 -7.19 -7.52
CA GLU A 899 0.07 -8.36 -7.60
C GLU A 899 -0.21 -9.20 -8.87
N HIS A 900 0.80 -9.44 -9.72
CA HIS A 900 0.70 -10.39 -10.86
C HIS A 900 2.04 -10.93 -11.38
N VAL A 901 3.01 -10.06 -11.68
CA VAL A 901 4.32 -10.46 -12.26
C VAL A 901 5.44 -10.30 -11.23
N MET A 902 6.29 -11.31 -11.09
CA MET A 902 7.55 -11.25 -10.34
C MET A 902 8.64 -10.53 -11.16
N PRO A 903 9.50 -9.70 -10.54
CA PRO A 903 10.52 -8.93 -11.23
C PRO A 903 11.62 -9.81 -11.84
N LEU A 904 12.30 -9.25 -12.83
CA LEU A 904 13.62 -9.73 -13.23
C LEU A 904 14.57 -9.68 -12.02
N THR A 905 15.40 -10.70 -11.88
CA THR A 905 16.45 -10.78 -10.86
C THR A 905 17.78 -11.14 -11.50
N LEU A 906 18.89 -10.96 -10.78
CA LEU A 906 20.22 -11.38 -11.25
C LEU A 906 20.34 -12.90 -11.52
N GLU A 907 19.45 -13.73 -10.95
CA GLU A 907 19.52 -15.19 -11.03
C GLU A 907 18.40 -15.83 -11.87
N GLY A 908 17.36 -15.07 -12.25
CA GLY A 908 16.18 -15.59 -12.95
C GLY A 908 15.32 -14.51 -13.59
N THR A 909 14.64 -14.88 -14.67
CA THR A 909 13.73 -14.00 -15.43
C THR A 909 12.46 -13.68 -14.65
N ALA A 910 11.79 -12.60 -15.08
CA ALA A 910 10.39 -12.37 -14.71
C ALA A 910 9.53 -13.61 -15.00
N HIS A 911 8.47 -13.79 -14.21
CA HIS A 911 7.49 -14.88 -14.30
C HIS A 911 6.21 -14.48 -13.54
N ARG A 912 5.09 -15.15 -13.79
CA ARG A 912 3.86 -14.90 -13.03
C ARG A 912 4.03 -15.33 -11.58
N ALA A 913 3.42 -14.60 -10.66
CA ALA A 913 3.46 -14.87 -9.24
C ALA A 913 2.50 -16.04 -8.90
N GLY A 914 2.99 -17.27 -9.03
CA GLY A 914 2.21 -18.51 -8.83
C GLY A 914 2.44 -19.28 -7.52
N SER A 915 3.43 -18.88 -6.71
CA SER A 915 3.68 -19.48 -5.38
C SER A 915 3.94 -18.38 -4.37
N ASN A 916 3.03 -18.22 -3.41
CA ASN A 916 2.84 -16.93 -2.77
C ASN A 916 3.80 -16.63 -1.62
N ARG A 917 4.19 -15.36 -1.56
CA ARG A 917 4.80 -14.73 -0.38
C ARG A 917 3.77 -14.63 0.75
N TRP A 918 2.50 -14.36 0.39
CA TRP A 918 1.31 -14.47 1.26
C TRP A 918 0.04 -14.95 0.51
N THR A 919 -0.38 -14.30 -0.60
CA THR A 919 -1.70 -14.56 -1.23
C THR A 919 -1.77 -14.74 -2.76
N SER A 920 -0.77 -14.35 -3.56
CA SER A 920 -0.80 -14.33 -5.05
C SER A 920 -1.55 -15.46 -5.79
N ARG A 921 -2.30 -15.07 -6.82
CA ARG A 921 -3.10 -15.93 -7.73
C ARG A 921 -2.88 -15.64 -9.24
N GLY A 922 -1.72 -15.10 -9.63
CA GLY A 922 -1.46 -14.65 -11.02
C GLY A 922 -1.59 -15.73 -12.11
N ASP A 923 -1.22 -16.99 -11.81
CA ASP A 923 -1.45 -18.11 -12.74
C ASP A 923 -2.95 -18.44 -12.90
N GLU A 924 -3.76 -18.22 -11.86
CA GLU A 924 -5.20 -18.47 -11.91
C GLU A 924 -5.94 -17.39 -12.73
N LEU A 925 -5.56 -16.12 -12.52
CA LEU A 925 -6.03 -15.00 -13.35
C LEU A 925 -5.67 -15.23 -14.82
N TRP A 926 -4.48 -15.77 -15.08
CA TRP A 926 -4.03 -16.16 -16.41
C TRP A 926 -4.91 -17.25 -17.03
N GLU A 927 -5.16 -18.35 -16.31
CA GLU A 927 -5.93 -19.49 -16.83
C GLU A 927 -7.42 -19.21 -17.00
N ARG A 928 -8.03 -18.40 -16.11
CA ARG A 928 -9.47 -18.12 -16.09
C ARG A 928 -9.87 -16.92 -16.93
N VAL A 929 -9.14 -15.81 -16.83
CA VAL A 929 -9.58 -14.51 -17.38
C VAL A 929 -8.74 -14.07 -18.57
N ILE A 930 -7.41 -14.17 -18.50
CA ILE A 930 -6.53 -13.60 -19.55
C ILE A 930 -6.48 -14.52 -20.77
N ALA A 931 -5.89 -15.71 -20.64
CA ALA A 931 -5.59 -16.59 -21.78
C ALA A 931 -6.83 -17.01 -22.61
N PRO A 932 -8.03 -17.24 -22.03
CA PRO A 932 -9.21 -17.62 -22.82
C PRO A 932 -9.82 -16.48 -23.65
N ASN A 933 -9.57 -15.22 -23.29
CA ASN A 933 -10.29 -14.06 -23.82
C ASN A 933 -9.38 -13.22 -24.71
N ARG A 934 -9.48 -13.42 -26.04
CA ARG A 934 -8.63 -12.78 -27.07
C ARG A 934 -8.52 -11.25 -26.96
N ASN A 935 -9.50 -10.62 -26.33
CA ASN A 935 -9.58 -9.18 -26.19
C ASN A 935 -8.80 -8.64 -24.98
N VAL A 936 -8.25 -9.48 -24.11
CA VAL A 936 -7.27 -9.06 -23.09
C VAL A 936 -5.90 -8.91 -23.74
N VAL A 937 -5.32 -7.71 -23.64
CA VAL A 937 -4.09 -7.36 -24.37
C VAL A 937 -2.92 -6.97 -23.46
N VAL A 938 -3.21 -6.36 -22.32
CA VAL A 938 -2.19 -5.88 -21.38
C VAL A 938 -2.59 -6.21 -19.95
N VAL A 939 -1.61 -6.58 -19.12
CA VAL A 939 -1.72 -6.62 -17.67
C VAL A 939 -0.63 -5.74 -17.05
N LEU A 940 -1.01 -4.89 -16.09
CA LEU A 940 -0.15 -3.96 -15.36
C LEU A 940 -0.17 -4.32 -13.88
N SER A 941 1.01 -4.41 -13.25
CA SER A 941 1.13 -4.63 -11.80
C SER A 941 2.27 -3.86 -11.12
N GLY A 942 2.13 -3.70 -9.80
CA GLY A 942 3.10 -3.16 -8.85
C GLY A 942 3.54 -4.23 -7.84
N HIS A 943 3.58 -3.88 -6.54
CA HIS A 943 3.82 -4.77 -5.38
C HIS A 943 5.22 -5.39 -5.26
N PHE A 944 5.82 -5.83 -6.38
CA PHE A 944 7.10 -6.50 -6.38
C PHE A 944 8.22 -5.62 -6.95
N HIS A 945 9.15 -5.29 -6.06
CA HIS A 945 10.10 -4.20 -6.25
C HIS A 945 10.96 -4.33 -7.53
N GLY A 946 10.78 -3.38 -8.44
CA GLY A 946 11.46 -3.27 -9.72
C GLY A 946 10.58 -3.57 -10.92
N LEU A 947 11.22 -3.99 -12.00
CA LEU A 947 10.65 -4.17 -13.32
C LEU A 947 10.56 -5.65 -13.70
N GLY A 948 9.57 -5.97 -14.52
CA GLY A 948 9.37 -7.29 -15.10
C GLY A 948 8.52 -7.20 -16.36
N LEU A 949 8.78 -8.07 -17.32
CA LEU A 949 8.07 -8.09 -18.60
C LEU A 949 7.88 -9.53 -19.07
N LEU A 950 6.63 -9.91 -19.31
CA LEU A 950 6.26 -11.14 -20.01
C LEU A 950 5.59 -10.79 -21.33
N ARG A 951 5.84 -11.61 -22.35
CA ARG A 951 5.18 -11.55 -23.65
C ARG A 951 4.77 -12.97 -24.01
N THR A 952 3.48 -13.19 -24.16
CA THR A 952 2.93 -14.50 -24.54
C THR A 952 2.25 -14.38 -25.89
N GLU A 953 2.91 -14.90 -26.93
CA GLU A 953 2.33 -15.06 -28.27
C GLU A 953 1.26 -16.17 -28.28
N ASP A 954 0.22 -16.01 -29.10
CA ASP A 954 -0.88 -16.99 -29.26
C ASP A 954 -1.50 -17.47 -27.92
N ALA A 955 -1.72 -16.55 -26.97
CA ALA A 955 -2.21 -16.87 -25.63
C ALA A 955 -3.54 -17.68 -25.66
N GLY A 956 -3.63 -18.69 -24.79
CA GLY A 956 -4.72 -19.69 -24.82
C GLY A 956 -4.71 -20.61 -26.04
N GLY A 957 -3.71 -20.53 -26.92
CA GLY A 957 -3.69 -21.20 -28.22
C GLY A 957 -4.54 -20.50 -29.28
N ILE A 958 -4.82 -19.19 -29.10
CA ILE A 958 -5.64 -18.37 -29.99
C ILE A 958 -4.71 -17.58 -30.93
N PRO A 959 -4.73 -17.80 -32.26
CA PRO A 959 -3.80 -17.15 -33.17
C PRO A 959 -3.84 -15.61 -33.15
N GLY A 960 -2.68 -14.97 -32.94
CA GLY A 960 -2.55 -13.53 -32.80
C GLY A 960 -3.33 -12.99 -31.59
N HIS A 961 -3.24 -13.69 -30.47
CA HIS A 961 -3.64 -13.24 -29.15
C HIS A 961 -2.37 -12.98 -28.33
N ASP A 962 -1.72 -11.86 -28.62
CA ASP A 962 -0.44 -11.54 -28.01
C ASP A 962 -0.69 -10.70 -26.76
N VAL A 963 -0.32 -11.23 -25.59
CA VAL A 963 -0.54 -10.58 -24.29
C VAL A 963 0.79 -10.10 -23.70
N VAL A 964 0.78 -8.87 -23.21
CA VAL A 964 1.92 -8.20 -22.59
C VAL A 964 1.63 -7.99 -21.10
N GLU A 965 2.49 -8.52 -20.23
CA GLU A 965 2.32 -8.40 -18.78
C GLU A 965 3.51 -7.64 -18.21
N ILE A 966 3.25 -6.49 -17.59
CA ILE A 966 4.23 -5.49 -17.20
C ILE A 966 4.17 -5.30 -15.69
N LEU A 967 5.32 -5.48 -15.05
CA LEU A 967 5.58 -5.03 -13.70
C LEU A 967 6.38 -3.73 -13.75
N ALA A 968 5.93 -2.75 -12.98
CA ALA A 968 6.72 -1.62 -12.56
C ALA A 968 6.42 -1.35 -11.07
N ASP A 969 7.45 -1.28 -10.26
CA ASP A 969 7.40 -0.86 -8.86
C ASP A 969 8.72 -0.13 -8.58
N TYR A 970 8.62 1.15 -8.22
CA TYR A 970 9.76 2.03 -7.97
C TYR A 970 9.97 2.33 -6.46
N GLN A 971 9.28 1.66 -5.55
CA GLN A 971 9.23 2.00 -4.13
C GLN A 971 10.56 1.79 -3.37
N GLU A 972 11.44 0.92 -3.88
CA GLU A 972 12.83 0.78 -3.43
C GLU A 972 13.85 1.53 -4.28
N TYR A 973 13.42 2.25 -5.32
CA TYR A 973 14.35 3.06 -6.09
C TYR A 973 14.75 4.23 -5.20
N ARG A 974 16.03 4.60 -5.24
CA ARG A 974 16.58 5.65 -4.39
C ARG A 974 17.29 6.68 -5.21
N THR A 975 17.20 7.94 -4.82
CA THR A 975 18.08 8.97 -5.35
C THR A 975 19.55 8.61 -5.04
N HIS A 976 20.52 9.26 -5.68
CA HIS A 976 21.94 9.05 -5.33
C HIS A 976 22.29 9.45 -3.88
N THR A 977 21.40 10.21 -3.23
CA THR A 977 21.47 10.57 -1.82
C THR A 977 20.61 9.68 -0.92
N GLY A 978 19.92 8.68 -1.48
CA GLY A 978 19.25 7.61 -0.75
C GLY A 978 17.81 7.90 -0.31
N GLU A 979 17.18 8.96 -0.83
CA GLU A 979 15.76 9.27 -0.60
C GLU A 979 14.85 8.28 -1.34
N ARG A 980 13.63 8.04 -0.84
CA ARG A 980 12.60 7.23 -1.54
C ARG A 980 11.78 8.05 -2.56
N ALA A 981 12.37 9.13 -3.07
CA ALA A 981 11.67 10.22 -3.75
C ALA A 981 11.78 10.16 -5.29
N THR A 982 12.17 9.02 -5.88
CA THR A 982 12.59 8.99 -7.30
C THR A 982 11.51 9.39 -8.29
N GLY A 983 10.23 9.12 -8.01
CA GLY A 983 9.09 9.62 -8.80
C GLY A 983 9.09 9.14 -10.25
N PHE A 984 9.53 7.90 -10.48
CA PHE A 984 9.41 7.24 -11.79
C PHE A 984 7.96 6.80 -12.04
N GLN A 985 7.51 6.94 -13.28
CA GLN A 985 6.23 6.44 -13.78
C GLN A 985 6.39 5.97 -15.24
N ARG A 986 5.36 5.31 -15.79
CA ARG A 986 5.36 4.84 -17.18
C ARG A 986 4.28 5.48 -18.04
N MET A 987 4.58 5.66 -19.32
CA MET A 987 3.58 5.93 -20.35
C MET A 987 3.57 4.76 -21.35
N LEU A 988 2.37 4.27 -21.67
CA LEU A 988 2.12 3.30 -22.73
C LEU A 988 1.54 4.06 -23.92
N GLN A 989 2.16 3.96 -25.09
CA GLN A 989 1.83 4.74 -26.28
C GLN A 989 1.46 3.79 -27.43
N LEU A 990 0.19 3.79 -27.84
CA LEU A 990 -0.43 2.73 -28.64
C LEU A 990 -0.62 3.17 -30.10
N ASP A 991 0.10 2.55 -31.03
CA ASP A 991 -0.20 2.58 -32.48
C ASP A 991 -1.08 1.37 -32.82
N LEU A 992 -2.40 1.60 -32.92
CA LEU A 992 -3.40 0.57 -33.13
C LEU A 992 -3.23 -0.11 -34.50
N ALA A 993 -2.92 0.68 -35.53
CA ALA A 993 -2.75 0.20 -36.89
C ALA A 993 -1.36 -0.43 -37.13
N GLY A 994 -0.35 -0.01 -36.36
CA GLY A 994 0.96 -0.67 -36.30
C GLY A 994 0.96 -1.96 -35.49
N GLY A 995 0.02 -2.11 -34.53
CA GLY A 995 -0.03 -3.24 -33.61
C GLY A 995 1.06 -3.16 -32.53
N VAL A 996 1.38 -1.94 -32.06
CA VAL A 996 2.53 -1.68 -31.17
C VAL A 996 2.11 -0.87 -29.95
N ILE A 997 2.69 -1.23 -28.80
CA ILE A 997 2.74 -0.40 -27.60
C ILE A 997 4.22 -0.03 -27.38
N ALA A 998 4.56 1.25 -27.45
CA ALA A 998 5.80 1.76 -26.86
C ALA A 998 5.58 1.96 -25.36
N VAL A 999 6.55 1.56 -24.55
CA VAL A 999 6.52 1.72 -23.10
C VAL A 999 7.77 2.45 -22.68
N ASP A 1000 7.57 3.63 -22.09
CA ASP A 1000 8.63 4.53 -21.66
C ASP A 1000 8.53 4.82 -20.16
N THR A 1001 9.64 4.65 -19.45
CA THR A 1001 9.82 5.07 -18.06
C THR A 1001 10.35 6.50 -18.00
N PHE A 1002 9.92 7.31 -17.03
CA PHE A 1002 10.50 8.65 -16.79
C PHE A 1002 10.26 9.18 -15.38
N SER A 1003 11.15 10.07 -14.91
CA SER A 1003 11.03 10.81 -13.65
C SER A 1003 11.13 12.33 -13.86
N LEU A 1004 10.14 13.04 -13.33
CA LEU A 1004 10.06 14.51 -13.32
C LEU A 1004 10.78 15.17 -12.12
N ARG A 1005 11.23 14.37 -11.14
CA ARG A 1005 12.12 14.86 -10.06
C ARG A 1005 13.58 14.80 -10.51
N LEU A 1006 13.95 13.71 -11.17
CA LEU A 1006 15.33 13.41 -11.55
C LEU A 1006 15.71 13.99 -12.92
N GLU A 1007 14.73 14.29 -13.79
CA GLU A 1007 14.94 14.63 -15.21
C GLU A 1007 15.60 13.47 -16.00
N GLU A 1008 15.21 12.23 -15.67
CA GLU A 1008 15.79 10.98 -16.20
C GLU A 1008 14.72 10.06 -16.80
N SER A 1009 15.09 9.29 -17.84
CA SER A 1009 14.21 8.32 -18.52
C SER A 1009 14.52 6.86 -18.19
N TYR A 1010 15.58 6.60 -17.42
CA TYR A 1010 15.98 5.23 -17.04
C TYR A 1010 16.10 5.10 -15.53
N GLY A 1011 15.46 4.07 -14.97
CA GLY A 1011 15.49 3.76 -13.55
C GLY A 1011 16.69 2.91 -13.12
N LEU A 1012 17.41 2.28 -14.06
CA LEU A 1012 18.45 1.27 -13.80
C LEU A 1012 19.60 1.72 -12.86
N ASP A 1013 19.96 3.01 -12.85
CA ASP A 1013 21.00 3.54 -11.95
C ASP A 1013 20.50 3.82 -10.52
N TYR A 1014 19.18 3.77 -10.33
CA TYR A 1014 18.46 4.06 -9.09
C TYR A 1014 17.87 2.79 -8.43
N ASP A 1015 18.04 1.60 -9.03
CA ASP A 1015 17.66 0.31 -8.43
C ASP A 1015 18.69 -0.14 -7.37
N TYR A 1016 18.23 -0.27 -6.12
CA TYR A 1016 19.07 -0.64 -4.99
C TYR A 1016 18.51 -1.82 -4.19
N ARG A 1017 19.39 -2.44 -3.38
CA ARG A 1017 19.08 -3.70 -2.70
C ARG A 1017 18.12 -3.50 -1.52
N GLN A 1018 16.95 -4.13 -1.61
CA GLN A 1018 15.98 -4.26 -0.51
C GLN A 1018 16.56 -4.98 0.74
N PHE A 1019 16.00 -4.65 1.90
CA PHE A 1019 16.17 -5.29 3.20
C PHE A 1019 17.57 -5.39 3.75
N VAL A 1020 17.89 -4.35 4.51
CA VAL A 1020 19.06 -4.28 5.35
C VAL A 1020 18.54 -3.61 6.67
N PRO A 1021 17.93 -4.28 7.68
CA PRO A 1021 17.61 -3.81 9.07
C PRO A 1021 18.37 -2.71 9.84
N ASP A 1022 18.04 -1.41 9.82
CA ASP A 1022 18.90 -0.41 10.48
C ASP A 1022 18.63 -0.08 11.97
N THR A 1023 19.58 -0.43 12.84
CA THR A 1023 19.60 -0.01 14.26
C THR A 1023 20.87 0.75 14.68
N GLY A 1024 21.56 1.41 13.74
CA GLY A 1024 22.87 2.05 13.97
C GLY A 1024 24.02 1.07 14.26
N SER A 1025 23.71 -0.19 14.54
CA SER A 1025 24.65 -1.30 14.74
C SER A 1025 25.39 -1.65 13.44
N PRO A 1026 26.66 -2.09 13.49
CA PRO A 1026 27.37 -2.61 12.31
C PRO A 1026 26.97 -4.05 11.93
N VAL A 1027 26.13 -4.73 12.73
CA VAL A 1027 25.68 -6.12 12.50
C VAL A 1027 24.17 -6.27 12.28
N THR A 1028 23.38 -5.28 12.69
CA THR A 1028 22.03 -5.09 12.15
C THR A 1028 22.20 -4.18 10.93
N PRO A 1029 21.58 -4.43 9.76
CA PRO A 1029 22.16 -3.87 8.55
C PRO A 1029 22.09 -2.32 8.28
N SER A 1030 21.18 -1.71 7.46
CA SER A 1030 21.23 -0.28 7.01
C SER A 1030 20.12 0.37 6.08
N ASN A 1031 18.79 0.15 6.20
CA ASN A 1031 17.70 0.81 5.43
C ASN A 1031 17.31 2.22 5.93
N VAL A 1032 17.85 2.69 7.05
CA VAL A 1032 17.90 4.13 7.41
C VAL A 1032 19.30 4.75 7.23
N ARG A 1033 20.17 4.13 6.39
CA ARG A 1033 21.47 4.71 5.94
C ARG A 1033 21.50 4.97 4.44
N PRO A 1034 21.00 6.12 3.98
CA PRO A 1034 21.11 6.57 2.59
C PRO A 1034 22.51 6.35 1.97
N TRP A 1035 23.58 6.51 2.75
CA TRP A 1035 24.97 6.37 2.29
C TRP A 1035 25.51 4.94 2.08
N ARG A 1036 24.88 3.90 2.64
CA ARG A 1036 25.35 2.50 2.43
C ARG A 1036 24.77 1.87 1.16
N ILE A 1037 23.70 2.46 0.64
CA ILE A 1037 22.96 2.05 -0.54
C ILE A 1037 23.88 2.04 -1.77
N VAL A 1038 24.71 3.09 -1.93
CA VAL A 1038 25.70 3.23 -3.03
C VAL A 1038 26.79 2.14 -3.02
N GLU A 1039 27.18 1.58 -1.86
CA GLU A 1039 28.25 0.56 -1.77
C GLU A 1039 27.72 -0.87 -1.94
N SER A 1040 26.41 -1.10 -1.82
CA SER A 1040 25.79 -2.44 -1.74
C SER A 1040 24.67 -2.71 -2.77
N GLY A 1041 24.38 -1.76 -3.67
CA GLY A 1041 23.29 -1.83 -4.64
C GLY A 1041 23.38 -2.96 -5.66
N LEU A 1042 22.23 -3.32 -6.24
CA LEU A 1042 22.12 -4.24 -7.38
C LEU A 1042 22.11 -3.48 -8.72
N GLN A 1043 22.89 -2.41 -8.83
CA GLN A 1043 23.13 -1.78 -10.13
C GLN A 1043 23.55 -2.87 -11.13
N ASN A 1044 23.02 -2.81 -12.36
CA ASN A 1044 23.02 -3.87 -13.38
C ASN A 1044 22.00 -5.03 -13.20
N ARG A 1045 20.95 -4.93 -12.37
CA ARG A 1045 19.77 -5.82 -12.46
C ARG A 1045 18.95 -5.54 -13.72
N TYR A 1046 18.86 -4.27 -14.10
CA TYR A 1046 18.12 -3.76 -15.25
C TYR A 1046 19.03 -3.14 -16.30
N THR A 1047 18.45 -2.93 -17.48
CA THR A 1047 19.03 -2.27 -18.64
C THR A 1047 18.04 -1.27 -19.23
N GLU A 1048 18.49 -0.42 -20.15
CA GLU A 1048 17.61 0.48 -20.93
C GLU A 1048 16.41 -0.28 -21.55
N ALA A 1049 16.60 -1.55 -21.92
CA ALA A 1049 15.57 -2.42 -22.51
C ALA A 1049 14.41 -2.81 -21.56
N ASP A 1050 14.60 -2.63 -20.26
CA ASP A 1050 13.59 -2.91 -19.24
C ASP A 1050 12.74 -1.66 -18.93
N ASP A 1051 13.21 -0.47 -19.31
CA ASP A 1051 12.61 0.85 -19.09
C ASP A 1051 12.02 1.49 -20.37
N GLU A 1052 12.63 1.27 -21.55
CA GLU A 1052 12.18 1.71 -22.88
C GLU A 1052 12.10 0.49 -23.83
N PHE A 1053 10.88 0.12 -24.26
CA PHE A 1053 10.67 -1.02 -25.16
C PHE A 1053 9.39 -0.98 -25.99
N LEU A 1054 9.42 -1.62 -27.16
CA LEU A 1054 8.22 -1.90 -27.97
C LEU A 1054 7.66 -3.30 -27.71
N ALA A 1055 6.35 -3.40 -27.45
CA ALA A 1055 5.59 -4.64 -27.36
C ALA A 1055 4.59 -4.76 -28.53
N GLN A 1056 4.40 -5.98 -29.05
CA GLN A 1056 3.50 -6.26 -30.18
C GLN A 1056 2.15 -6.74 -29.63
N VAL A 1057 1.05 -6.19 -30.14
CA VAL A 1057 -0.32 -6.47 -29.70
C VAL A 1057 -1.29 -6.37 -30.88
N ALA A 1058 -2.23 -7.29 -30.98
CA ALA A 1058 -3.33 -7.23 -31.95
C ALA A 1058 -4.57 -6.56 -31.35
N PHE A 1059 -4.90 -5.34 -31.81
CA PHE A 1059 -6.05 -4.58 -31.32
C PHE A 1059 -7.34 -4.79 -32.13
N GLN A 1060 -8.48 -4.66 -31.46
CA GLN A 1060 -9.79 -4.41 -32.07
C GLN A 1060 -9.98 -2.90 -32.28
N TYR A 1061 -10.27 -2.48 -33.51
CA TYR A 1061 -10.45 -1.08 -33.89
C TYR A 1061 -11.17 -0.97 -35.23
N GLU A 1062 -11.88 0.12 -35.47
CA GLU A 1062 -12.57 0.39 -36.73
C GLU A 1062 -11.59 0.49 -37.91
N LYS A 1063 -11.75 -0.41 -38.89
CA LYS A 1063 -11.06 -0.40 -40.17
C LYS A 1063 -12.09 -0.30 -41.27
N SER A 1064 -11.90 0.60 -42.24
CA SER A 1064 -12.72 0.67 -43.45
C SER A 1064 -11.92 0.98 -44.71
N VAL A 1065 -12.51 0.65 -45.86
CA VAL A 1065 -12.08 1.09 -47.19
C VAL A 1065 -13.32 1.30 -48.07
N GLU A 1066 -13.43 2.48 -48.68
CA GLU A 1066 -14.50 2.85 -49.61
C GLU A 1066 -13.92 3.46 -50.89
N THR A 1067 -14.22 2.89 -52.05
CA THR A 1067 -13.77 3.42 -53.35
C THR A 1067 -14.62 4.59 -53.82
N VAL A 1068 -14.01 5.77 -53.99
CA VAL A 1068 -14.65 6.95 -54.62
C VAL A 1068 -14.43 6.98 -56.12
N SER A 1069 -13.20 6.72 -56.60
CA SER A 1069 -12.92 6.72 -58.05
C SER A 1069 -11.70 5.89 -58.44
N VAL A 1070 -11.66 5.46 -59.70
CA VAL A 1070 -10.49 4.88 -60.35
C VAL A 1070 -10.27 5.56 -61.69
N VAL A 1071 -9.07 6.13 -61.89
CA VAL A 1071 -8.64 6.76 -63.13
C VAL A 1071 -7.34 6.14 -63.63
N ALA A 1072 -7.01 6.35 -64.91
CA ALA A 1072 -5.73 5.92 -65.44
C ALA A 1072 -5.15 6.89 -66.48
N ASP A 1073 -3.81 6.94 -66.51
CA ASP A 1073 -3.01 7.67 -67.47
C ASP A 1073 -2.26 6.71 -68.40
N ARG A 1074 -2.17 7.08 -69.67
CA ARG A 1074 -1.37 6.34 -70.67
C ARG A 1074 0.13 6.53 -70.44
N PRO A 1075 0.98 5.56 -70.85
CA PRO A 1075 2.43 5.64 -70.64
C PRO A 1075 3.03 6.93 -71.21
N ILE A 1076 3.73 7.70 -70.37
CA ILE A 1076 4.45 8.90 -70.81
C ILE A 1076 5.62 8.45 -71.70
N ALA A 1077 5.56 8.78 -72.99
CA ALA A 1077 6.60 8.45 -73.94
C ALA A 1077 7.91 9.23 -73.62
N VAL A 1078 8.88 8.56 -73.01
CA VAL A 1078 10.19 9.14 -72.67
C VAL A 1078 10.91 9.63 -73.93
N ALA A 1079 10.97 10.95 -74.09
CA ALA A 1079 11.74 11.58 -75.15
C ALA A 1079 13.24 11.41 -74.87
N GLN A 1080 13.92 10.59 -75.69
CA GLN A 1080 15.37 10.36 -75.56
C GLN A 1080 16.18 11.66 -75.71
N SER A 1081 16.59 12.27 -74.59
CA SER A 1081 17.55 13.37 -74.63
C SER A 1081 18.93 12.82 -75.00
N ARG A 1082 19.40 13.15 -76.21
CA ARG A 1082 20.79 12.85 -76.62
C ARG A 1082 21.76 13.74 -75.85
N LEU A 1083 22.44 13.16 -74.86
CA LEU A 1083 23.64 13.76 -74.28
C LEU A 1083 24.68 14.02 -75.38
N ARG A 1084 24.93 15.31 -75.67
CA ARG A 1084 26.14 15.73 -76.39
C ARG A 1084 27.24 15.96 -75.35
N THR A 1085 28.34 15.22 -75.50
CA THR A 1085 29.60 15.54 -74.84
C THR A 1085 30.10 16.92 -75.26
N GLY A 1086 30.53 17.73 -74.28
CA GLY A 1086 31.15 19.03 -74.48
C GLY A 1086 31.99 19.40 -73.26
N MET A 1087 33.27 19.72 -73.49
CA MET A 1087 34.24 20.09 -72.45
C MET A 1087 33.87 21.41 -71.78
N LEU A 1088 33.97 21.49 -70.45
CA LEU A 1088 35.19 21.99 -69.77
C LEU A 1088 35.20 21.61 -68.28
#